data_AF-A0AAD6BGA9-F1
#
_entry.id   AF-A0AAD6BGA9-F1
#
_cell.length_a   1.000
_cell.length_b   1.000
_cell.length_c   1.000
_cell.angle_alpha   90.00
_cell.angle_beta   90.00
_cell.angle_gamma   90.00
#
_symmetry.space_group_name_H-M   'P 1'
#
loop_
_entity.id
_entity.type
_entity.pdbx_description
1 polymer ?
#
loop_
_entity_poly.entity_id
_entity_poly.type
_entity_poly.pdbx_seq_one_letter_code
_entity_poly.pdbx_strand_id
1 'polypeptide(L)'
;MKWPAIFVLLSICSQAAAQDIEVSVFSATSKSVILRWTRVYGASSYKVIAAPQNSPGNPVGYAVFGPHRVMGTINSLSPNIMYTFTVAALDNAQEILNIGTIDSSSAPEVMDPLLTVKSKDSKTFIVSFSLKTGATSYIIRLQNPNRFIRENIVSSSPAEIESLDPYTESSLSIMSVNSGGQSQPSSPRICEGVLAVGKGVITHGRSGPSHNTVGDGKVSISHKLHIDAVPPFPVDIFPLTLTRCLNMYMGAVDHPNGVGHVSQKKKLLLHFGNLAISGKSHKVIQQASQCIRHSCHHFTHCCPVDSHAVSYDLIECSTCVKAQGNEDLFLYSQSMTPQGSALQLWPDQISNVVDVIKSKSKTIVQFFCCVLLERFGALGVDPLALSASSPSNNRITVSWAPVANAVQYSLSLYKFVWNTTIITHNTSNTNWIVSGLDMGSVYVIKGFAWDPEGRKGEDGPAVPSIANVSMVMNNGLAGISVSWERDEGVFGSLQYHVMSDQNLTCNSTSSSCTLSPVGCGEVHTVRLSTSDEAGPSDPSGPVVFITFPCPPQSLAVVESTEGSCTLTWDTVTHVNSYTAFIKRGDGAEESCNTTSRSCTYNCTCGHTYLMSVMAFNQAGSSPEGQVLNYTTLPCCPEGVSISAVTTDTFEITWTVSRGAELYQTRAADSSEVILCNDTAPVCALSDLSCDSSYSVVVTPCNDISGCNRACKAHTQITAPCMPMNLMLTQRNSSCFSVSWTPNNRLANYTVTASGDDGTRTCNTDGNSCDITDLPCGSKFEVSVIATSPAGLSLPSYSELLETGPCCPVDLTVDQVVDQVTQAMSNVSWSPAKGVHTFITSLTSTRGHARCHIMDSHCLMGCITCGTNYTVTMEAISHSGRRSNCSYEGFSSSACCPSGVRLYGMAHSSLRVHWRGAGSSHSYVTELVGSRNNYTCTASPGESSCDVPNIQCGDVYTVVVAPLSPEGSKVLFCTQRIYSVSCAGSNLVTVIYRGKRCVD
;
A
#
# COMPACT_ATOMS: atom_id res chain seq x y z
N MET A 1 -47.43 27.60 42.15
CA MET A 1 -46.00 27.99 42.30
C MET A 1 -45.20 26.74 42.63
N LYS A 2 -43.99 26.55 42.06
CA LYS A 2 -43.09 25.43 42.36
C LYS A 2 -41.63 25.90 42.26
N TRP A 3 -40.85 25.61 43.29
CA TRP A 3 -39.39 25.44 43.43
C TRP A 3 -39.15 25.30 44.96
N PRO A 4 -38.13 24.60 45.46
CA PRO A 4 -37.01 23.95 44.75
C PRO A 4 -37.07 22.40 44.80
N ALA A 5 -36.52 21.73 43.79
CA ALA A 5 -36.32 20.26 43.79
C ALA A 5 -35.20 19.78 42.84
N ILE A 6 -34.22 20.64 42.52
CA ILE A 6 -33.25 20.40 41.42
C ILE A 6 -31.82 20.15 41.93
N PHE A 7 -31.47 20.58 43.15
CA PHE A 7 -30.09 20.57 43.67
C PHE A 7 -29.61 19.26 44.33
N VAL A 8 -30.37 18.17 44.26
CA VAL A 8 -29.99 16.86 44.85
C VAL A 8 -29.77 15.77 43.80
N LEU A 9 -30.27 15.93 42.57
CA LEU A 9 -30.06 14.98 41.47
C LEU A 9 -28.79 15.24 40.63
N LEU A 10 -28.08 16.35 40.90
CA LEU A 10 -26.85 16.76 40.19
C LEU A 10 -25.55 16.32 40.88
N SER A 11 -25.60 15.31 41.76
CA SER A 11 -24.40 14.79 42.46
C SER A 11 -24.36 13.26 42.59
N ILE A 12 -25.18 12.54 41.82
CA ILE A 12 -25.16 11.06 41.72
C ILE A 12 -25.11 10.63 40.24
N CYS A 13 -24.49 11.44 39.38
CA CYS A 13 -24.21 11.09 37.98
C CYS A 13 -22.85 11.66 37.50
N SER A 14 -21.92 11.84 38.44
CA SER A 14 -20.51 12.21 38.21
C SER A 14 -19.54 11.07 38.58
N GLN A 15 -20.08 9.87 38.79
CA GLN A 15 -19.35 8.61 38.78
C GLN A 15 -20.04 7.66 37.81
N ALA A 16 -19.99 8.00 36.52
CA ALA A 16 -19.74 6.94 35.55
C ALA A 16 -18.36 6.39 35.92
N ALA A 17 -18.32 5.16 36.47
CA ALA A 17 -17.04 4.50 36.69
C ALA A 17 -16.29 4.46 35.35
N ALA A 18 -14.98 4.70 35.37
CA ALA A 18 -14.16 4.48 34.19
C ALA A 18 -14.29 3.00 33.83
N GLN A 19 -15.08 2.72 32.80
CA GLN A 19 -15.22 1.36 32.29
C GLN A 19 -13.99 1.11 31.43
N ASP A 20 -12.97 0.50 32.05
CA ASP A 20 -11.72 0.13 31.40
C ASP A 20 -11.99 -0.61 30.09
N ILE A 21 -11.11 -0.44 29.11
CA ILE A 21 -11.26 -1.14 27.83
C ILE A 21 -10.97 -2.63 28.06
N GLU A 22 -12.02 -3.44 28.14
CA GLU A 22 -11.89 -4.89 28.05
C GLU A 22 -11.39 -5.23 26.64
N VAL A 23 -10.20 -5.80 26.53
CA VAL A 23 -9.62 -6.28 25.28
C VAL A 23 -9.60 -7.81 25.29
N SER A 24 -9.96 -8.41 24.16
CA SER A 24 -10.02 -9.86 23.95
C SER A 24 -9.40 -10.22 22.61
N VAL A 25 -8.83 -11.43 22.50
CA VAL A 25 -8.36 -11.98 21.22
C VAL A 25 -9.51 -12.74 20.58
N PHE A 26 -9.81 -12.43 19.33
CA PHE A 26 -10.77 -13.17 18.51
C PHE A 26 -10.09 -14.34 17.77
N SER A 27 -8.90 -14.11 17.22
CA SER A 27 -8.05 -15.14 16.62
C SER A 27 -6.60 -14.69 16.51
N ALA A 28 -5.67 -15.65 16.39
CA ALA A 28 -4.27 -15.39 16.06
C ALA A 28 -3.78 -16.34 14.95
N THR A 29 -2.91 -15.80 14.10
CA THR A 29 -2.16 -16.53 13.07
C THR A 29 -0.66 -16.42 13.36
N SER A 30 0.16 -16.98 12.48
CA SER A 30 1.62 -16.87 12.53
C SER A 30 2.17 -15.46 12.26
N LYS A 31 1.34 -14.54 11.73
CA LYS A 31 1.73 -13.17 11.35
C LYS A 31 0.77 -12.05 11.80
N SER A 32 -0.40 -12.39 12.35
CA SER A 32 -1.42 -11.40 12.72
C SER A 32 -2.25 -11.85 13.92
N VAL A 33 -2.82 -10.89 14.64
CA VAL A 33 -3.80 -11.12 15.70
C VAL A 33 -5.01 -10.23 15.47
N ILE A 34 -6.21 -10.79 15.61
CA ILE A 34 -7.47 -10.04 15.56
C ILE A 34 -7.91 -9.80 17.00
N LEU A 35 -8.06 -8.54 17.37
CA LEU A 35 -8.46 -8.10 18.70
C LEU A 35 -9.89 -7.54 18.66
N ARG A 36 -10.61 -7.66 19.78
CA ARG A 36 -11.95 -7.13 20.00
C ARG A 36 -12.00 -6.43 21.34
N TRP A 37 -12.56 -5.22 21.39
CA TRP A 37 -12.54 -4.34 22.56
C TRP A 37 -13.88 -3.66 22.84
N THR A 38 -14.11 -3.20 24.07
CA THR A 38 -15.30 -2.41 24.43
C THR A 38 -15.25 -0.98 23.89
N ARG A 39 -16.43 -0.42 23.54
CA ARG A 39 -16.54 0.93 22.97
C ARG A 39 -16.52 2.00 24.06
N VAL A 40 -15.60 2.96 23.93
CA VAL A 40 -15.51 4.16 24.77
C VAL A 40 -16.35 5.28 24.17
N TYR A 41 -17.14 5.96 24.99
CA TYR A 41 -17.89 7.16 24.59
C TYR A 41 -16.96 8.38 24.54
N GLY A 42 -17.07 9.19 23.48
CA GLY A 42 -16.21 10.36 23.26
C GLY A 42 -14.94 10.09 22.44
N ALA A 43 -14.59 8.82 22.20
CA ALA A 43 -13.45 8.47 21.35
C ALA A 43 -13.69 8.85 19.88
N SER A 44 -12.69 9.48 19.25
CA SER A 44 -12.61 9.75 17.82
C SER A 44 -11.96 8.59 17.05
N SER A 45 -11.04 7.88 17.70
CA SER A 45 -10.36 6.70 17.14
C SER A 45 -9.85 5.77 18.25
N TYR A 46 -9.40 4.58 17.86
CA TYR A 46 -8.70 3.62 18.69
C TYR A 46 -7.34 3.32 18.04
N LYS A 47 -6.26 3.42 18.81
CA LYS A 47 -4.92 3.01 18.38
C LYS A 47 -4.56 1.69 19.06
N VAL A 48 -4.40 0.65 18.25
CA VAL A 48 -3.93 -0.68 18.66
C VAL A 48 -2.42 -0.73 18.44
N ILE A 49 -1.66 -1.21 19.43
CA ILE A 49 -0.20 -1.31 19.38
C ILE A 49 0.19 -2.73 19.80
N ALA A 50 1.11 -3.36 19.07
CA ALA A 50 1.72 -4.62 19.44
C ALA A 50 3.18 -4.40 19.84
N ALA A 51 3.53 -4.74 21.08
CA ALA A 51 4.92 -4.77 21.54
C ALA A 51 5.26 -6.18 22.07
N PRO A 52 6.45 -6.74 21.79
CA PRO A 52 6.85 -8.01 22.38
C PRO A 52 6.87 -7.88 23.91
N GLN A 53 6.35 -8.86 24.64
CA GLN A 53 6.26 -8.81 26.12
C GLN A 53 7.63 -8.64 26.78
N ASN A 54 8.70 -9.13 26.13
CA ASN A 54 10.10 -8.98 26.55
C ASN A 54 10.70 -7.58 26.26
N SER A 55 10.02 -6.74 25.47
CA SER A 55 10.45 -5.38 25.13
C SER A 55 9.26 -4.42 24.93
N PRO A 56 8.42 -4.14 25.95
CA PRO A 56 7.17 -3.39 25.76
C PRO A 56 7.35 -1.96 25.25
N GLY A 57 8.51 -1.35 25.51
CA GLY A 57 8.87 -0.02 25.02
C GLY A 57 9.33 0.05 23.55
N ASN A 58 9.29 -1.05 22.80
CA ASN A 58 9.64 -1.10 21.38
C ASN A 58 8.53 -1.82 20.59
N PRO A 59 7.49 -1.11 20.12
CA PRO A 59 6.39 -1.71 19.38
C PRO A 59 6.85 -2.18 18.00
N VAL A 60 6.41 -3.38 17.59
CA VAL A 60 6.71 -3.95 16.27
C VAL A 60 5.70 -3.56 15.20
N GLY A 61 4.55 -3.01 15.61
CA GLY A 61 3.50 -2.54 14.73
C GLY A 61 2.39 -1.83 15.49
N TYR A 62 1.58 -1.06 14.76
CA TYR A 62 0.36 -0.46 15.26
C TYR A 62 -0.69 -0.39 14.14
N ALA A 63 -1.96 -0.26 14.52
CA ALA A 63 -3.07 -0.01 13.62
C ALA A 63 -4.01 1.03 14.25
N VAL A 64 -4.74 1.79 13.44
CA VAL A 64 -5.68 2.82 13.90
C VAL A 64 -7.06 2.56 13.29
N PHE A 65 -8.10 2.72 14.10
CA PHE A 65 -9.49 2.43 13.77
C PHE A 65 -10.40 3.57 14.23
N GLY A 66 -11.51 3.80 13.54
CA GLY A 66 -12.44 4.90 13.78
C GLY A 66 -13.36 4.72 15.00
N PRO A 67 -14.21 5.73 15.29
CA PRO A 67 -14.93 5.89 16.55
C PRO A 67 -16.06 4.87 16.79
N HIS A 68 -16.29 3.99 15.82
CA HIS A 68 -17.36 3.00 15.79
C HIS A 68 -16.85 1.56 15.70
N ARG A 69 -15.54 1.35 15.51
CA ARG A 69 -14.94 0.01 15.53
C ARG A 69 -14.68 -0.44 16.96
N VAL A 70 -14.92 -1.72 17.17
CA VAL A 70 -14.78 -2.48 18.43
C VAL A 70 -13.97 -3.76 18.23
N MET A 71 -13.31 -3.85 17.07
CA MET A 71 -12.62 -5.03 16.58
C MET A 71 -11.68 -4.59 15.45
N GLY A 72 -10.53 -5.23 15.32
CA GLY A 72 -9.51 -4.87 14.34
C GLY A 72 -8.30 -5.81 14.34
N THR A 73 -7.61 -5.85 13.21
CA THR A 73 -6.47 -6.75 12.98
C THR A 73 -5.15 -6.00 13.12
N ILE A 74 -4.15 -6.62 13.74
CA ILE A 74 -2.76 -6.14 13.72
C ILE A 74 -1.86 -7.18 13.05
N ASN A 75 -1.13 -6.73 12.02
CA ASN A 75 -0.37 -7.56 11.07
C ASN A 75 1.16 -7.49 11.34
N SER A 76 1.95 -8.14 10.48
CA SER A 76 3.42 -8.11 10.46
C SER A 76 4.11 -8.62 11.74
N LEU A 77 3.41 -9.44 12.53
CA LEU A 77 3.97 -10.09 13.72
C LEU A 77 4.91 -11.24 13.33
N SER A 78 5.86 -11.55 14.21
CA SER A 78 6.66 -12.78 14.14
C SER A 78 5.95 -13.97 14.79
N PRO A 79 6.10 -15.21 14.26
CA PRO A 79 5.45 -16.41 14.79
C PRO A 79 6.01 -16.84 16.15
N ASN A 80 5.16 -17.46 16.98
CA ASN A 80 5.47 -17.93 18.33
C ASN A 80 6.17 -16.88 19.24
N ILE A 81 5.67 -15.65 19.26
CA ILE A 81 6.11 -14.59 20.16
C ILE A 81 4.96 -14.15 21.05
N MET A 82 5.23 -13.95 22.35
CA MET A 82 4.31 -13.29 23.27
C MET A 82 4.32 -11.78 23.02
N TYR A 83 3.15 -11.23 22.74
CA TYR A 83 2.94 -9.80 22.54
C TYR A 83 1.98 -9.26 23.61
N THR A 84 2.33 -8.10 24.14
CA THR A 84 1.41 -7.22 24.86
C THR A 84 0.71 -6.35 23.83
N PHE A 85 -0.58 -6.55 23.67
CA PHE A 85 -1.43 -5.73 22.81
C PHE A 85 -2.08 -4.63 23.63
N THR A 86 -1.89 -3.39 23.21
CA THR A 86 -2.41 -2.20 23.88
C THR A 86 -3.42 -1.49 22.98
N VAL A 87 -4.64 -1.28 23.47
CA VAL A 87 -5.70 -0.55 22.77
C VAL A 87 -5.95 0.76 23.52
N ALA A 88 -5.58 1.89 22.92
CA ALA A 88 -5.84 3.22 23.45
C ALA A 88 -7.00 3.88 22.70
N ALA A 89 -8.05 4.29 23.41
CA ALA A 89 -9.09 5.17 22.86
C ALA A 89 -8.56 6.61 22.86
N LEU A 90 -8.66 7.28 21.71
CA LEU A 90 -8.15 8.64 21.48
C LEU A 90 -9.29 9.63 21.26
N ASP A 91 -9.09 10.88 21.66
CA ASP A 91 -10.02 11.98 21.38
C ASP A 91 -9.67 12.74 20.07
N ASN A 92 -10.46 13.79 19.77
CA ASN A 92 -10.25 14.64 18.59
C ASN A 92 -8.90 15.38 18.57
N ALA A 93 -8.20 15.52 19.70
CA ALA A 93 -6.85 16.07 19.81
C ALA A 93 -5.75 14.98 19.77
N GLN A 94 -6.14 13.70 19.67
CA GLN A 94 -5.29 12.50 19.79
C GLN A 94 -4.72 12.25 21.20
N GLU A 95 -5.35 12.82 22.24
CA GLU A 95 -5.07 12.50 23.63
C GLU A 95 -5.76 11.19 24.06
N ILE A 96 -5.15 10.44 24.98
CA ILE A 96 -5.66 9.14 25.43
C ILE A 96 -6.80 9.33 26.45
N LEU A 97 -8.01 8.90 26.07
CA LEU A 97 -9.20 8.91 26.94
C LEU A 97 -9.24 7.70 27.89
N ASN A 98 -8.84 6.53 27.40
CA ASN A 98 -8.90 5.25 28.11
C ASN A 98 -7.96 4.25 27.43
N ILE A 99 -7.52 3.21 28.14
CA ILE A 99 -6.56 2.23 27.64
C ILE A 99 -6.89 0.83 28.17
N GLY A 100 -6.69 -0.18 27.33
CA GLY A 100 -6.84 -1.60 27.69
C GLY A 100 -5.67 -2.41 27.16
N THR A 101 -5.34 -3.50 27.83
CA THR A 101 -4.20 -4.35 27.46
C THR A 101 -4.53 -5.83 27.56
N ILE A 102 -4.03 -6.64 26.64
CA ILE A 102 -4.05 -8.11 26.74
C ILE A 102 -2.73 -8.71 26.24
N ASP A 103 -2.20 -9.67 26.98
CA ASP A 103 -1.06 -10.49 26.54
C ASP A 103 -1.56 -11.71 25.76
N SER A 104 -0.97 -11.99 24.59
CA SER A 104 -1.26 -13.20 23.82
C SER A 104 -0.10 -13.62 22.93
N SER A 105 -0.07 -14.90 22.56
CA SER A 105 0.90 -15.45 21.61
C SER A 105 0.43 -15.21 20.16
N SER A 106 1.36 -14.95 19.24
CA SER A 106 1.14 -15.33 17.84
C SER A 106 1.17 -16.86 17.70
N ALA A 107 0.49 -17.39 16.68
CA ALA A 107 0.50 -18.83 16.40
C ALA A 107 1.91 -19.30 15.95
N PRO A 108 2.20 -20.61 15.96
CA PRO A 108 3.50 -21.11 15.53
C PRO A 108 3.74 -20.92 14.03
N GLU A 109 5.01 -21.07 13.61
CA GLU A 109 5.38 -20.98 12.20
C GLU A 109 4.66 -22.05 11.36
N VAL A 110 4.30 -21.68 10.12
CA VAL A 110 3.62 -22.55 9.14
C VAL A 110 4.41 -23.84 8.93
N MET A 111 3.69 -24.95 8.93
CA MET A 111 4.25 -26.28 8.77
C MET A 111 4.77 -26.53 7.35
N ASP A 112 5.93 -27.18 7.26
CA ASP A 112 6.42 -27.75 6.02
C ASP A 112 5.49 -28.88 5.52
N PRO A 113 5.40 -29.15 4.21
CA PRO A 113 4.59 -30.24 3.69
C PRO A 113 4.97 -31.59 4.29
N LEU A 114 3.98 -32.46 4.52
CA LEU A 114 4.16 -33.78 5.13
C LEU A 114 5.30 -34.58 4.47
N LEU A 115 6.21 -35.10 5.30
CA LEU A 115 7.45 -35.78 4.90
C LEU A 115 7.14 -37.14 4.25
N THR A 116 6.30 -37.93 4.90
CA THR A 116 5.74 -39.17 4.34
C THR A 116 4.32 -39.38 4.83
N VAL A 117 3.47 -39.92 3.96
CA VAL A 117 2.19 -40.53 4.31
C VAL A 117 2.23 -41.96 3.79
N LYS A 118 1.84 -42.94 4.61
CA LYS A 118 1.84 -44.37 4.25
C LYS A 118 0.59 -45.04 4.76
N SER A 119 -0.12 -45.79 3.92
CA SER A 119 -1.20 -46.68 4.37
C SER A 119 -0.59 -47.78 5.25
N LYS A 120 -1.17 -47.95 6.45
CA LYS A 120 -0.86 -49.02 7.41
C LYS A 120 -1.84 -50.18 7.22
N ASP A 121 -3.10 -49.85 6.96
CA ASP A 121 -4.14 -50.74 6.44
C ASP A 121 -5.13 -49.93 5.57
N SER A 122 -6.24 -50.55 5.16
CA SER A 122 -7.26 -49.94 4.29
C SER A 122 -8.11 -48.84 4.93
N LYS A 123 -7.89 -48.51 6.21
CA LYS A 123 -8.58 -47.46 6.98
C LYS A 123 -7.63 -46.56 7.78
N THR A 124 -6.32 -46.79 7.76
CA THR A 124 -5.34 -46.04 8.56
C THR A 124 -4.14 -45.53 7.74
N PHE A 125 -3.79 -44.25 7.94
CA PHE A 125 -2.55 -43.65 7.44
C PHE A 125 -1.58 -43.38 8.60
N ILE A 126 -0.29 -43.70 8.42
CA ILE A 126 0.81 -43.18 9.22
C ILE A 126 1.34 -41.92 8.52
N VAL A 127 1.40 -40.80 9.25
CA VAL A 127 1.80 -39.49 8.76
C VAL A 127 3.05 -39.01 9.52
N SER A 128 4.08 -38.53 8.81
CA SER A 128 5.33 -38.04 9.40
C SER A 128 5.59 -36.59 9.00
N PHE A 129 6.00 -35.76 9.97
CA PHE A 129 6.27 -34.34 9.82
C PHE A 129 7.36 -33.86 10.79
N SER A 130 7.94 -32.69 10.52
CA SER A 130 8.91 -32.03 11.42
C SER A 130 8.19 -31.26 12.53
N LEU A 131 8.63 -31.40 13.77
CA LEU A 131 8.05 -30.65 14.91
C LEU A 131 8.55 -29.19 14.87
N LYS A 132 7.64 -28.23 14.69
CA LYS A 132 7.95 -26.78 14.81
C LYS A 132 8.06 -26.36 16.27
N THR A 133 9.05 -25.51 16.58
CA THR A 133 9.27 -24.95 17.92
C THR A 133 8.11 -24.07 18.38
N GLY A 134 7.63 -24.30 19.60
CA GLY A 134 6.55 -23.52 20.22
C GLY A 134 5.13 -24.02 19.91
N ALA A 135 4.96 -25.00 19.02
CA ALA A 135 3.70 -25.70 18.87
C ALA A 135 3.48 -26.67 20.06
N THR A 136 2.28 -26.65 20.64
CA THR A 136 1.82 -27.58 21.68
C THR A 136 1.07 -28.78 21.08
N SER A 137 0.52 -28.62 19.88
CA SER A 137 -0.15 -29.65 19.11
C SER A 137 -0.15 -29.29 17.62
N TYR A 138 -0.59 -30.22 16.78
CA TYR A 138 -0.71 -30.06 15.34
C TYR A 138 -2.08 -30.57 14.90
N ILE A 139 -2.60 -30.02 13.79
CA ILE A 139 -3.86 -30.47 13.18
C ILE A 139 -3.53 -31.03 11.80
N ILE A 140 -3.79 -32.31 11.59
CA ILE A 140 -3.76 -32.92 10.25
C ILE A 140 -5.16 -32.79 9.65
N ARG A 141 -5.24 -31.97 8.60
CA ARG A 141 -6.46 -31.69 7.82
C ARG A 141 -6.47 -32.56 6.58
N LEU A 142 -7.45 -33.45 6.50
CA LEU A 142 -7.64 -34.42 5.43
C LEU A 142 -8.88 -34.05 4.63
N GLN A 143 -8.74 -33.95 3.31
CA GLN A 143 -9.77 -33.45 2.39
C GLN A 143 -9.96 -34.40 1.20
N ASN A 144 -11.15 -34.99 1.11
CA ASN A 144 -11.54 -35.99 0.10
C ASN A 144 -11.94 -35.30 -1.24
N PRO A 145 -12.13 -36.04 -2.36
CA PRO A 145 -12.44 -35.43 -3.67
C PRO A 145 -13.76 -34.64 -3.65
N ASN A 146 -14.72 -35.10 -2.85
CA ASN A 146 -16.01 -34.45 -2.61
C ASN A 146 -15.91 -33.20 -1.71
N ARG A 147 -14.70 -32.67 -1.46
CA ARG A 147 -14.37 -31.54 -0.57
C ARG A 147 -14.80 -31.69 0.90
N PHE A 148 -15.23 -32.88 1.33
CA PHE A 148 -15.38 -33.20 2.74
C PHE A 148 -14.03 -33.04 3.45
N ILE A 149 -14.01 -32.28 4.54
CA ILE A 149 -12.83 -31.93 5.33
C ILE A 149 -12.98 -32.55 6.72
N ARG A 150 -11.94 -33.26 7.19
CA ARG A 150 -11.82 -33.74 8.56
C ARG A 150 -10.48 -33.32 9.14
N GLU A 151 -10.51 -32.80 10.36
CA GLU A 151 -9.32 -32.35 11.08
C GLU A 151 -9.05 -33.26 12.29
N ASN A 152 -7.79 -33.64 12.49
CA ASN A 152 -7.37 -34.55 13.56
C ASN A 152 -6.23 -33.90 14.35
N ILE A 153 -6.42 -33.71 15.66
CA ILE A 153 -5.41 -33.14 16.55
C ILE A 153 -4.41 -34.24 16.92
N VAL A 154 -3.12 -33.97 16.73
CA VAL A 154 -2.00 -34.88 17.02
C VAL A 154 -0.90 -34.13 17.78
N SER A 155 -0.21 -34.81 18.70
CA SER A 155 0.81 -34.20 19.58
C SER A 155 2.25 -34.64 19.28
N SER A 156 2.44 -35.62 18.39
CA SER A 156 3.74 -36.21 18.07
C SER A 156 3.85 -36.62 16.60
N SER A 157 5.08 -36.87 16.15
CA SER A 157 5.39 -37.37 14.81
C SER A 157 6.28 -38.62 14.93
N PRO A 158 6.00 -39.72 14.21
CA PRO A 158 4.83 -39.91 13.34
C PRO A 158 3.51 -40.00 14.13
N ALA A 159 2.40 -39.70 13.44
CA ALA A 159 1.03 -39.83 13.95
C ALA A 159 0.25 -40.85 13.12
N GLU A 160 -0.76 -41.48 13.72
CA GLU A 160 -1.69 -42.37 13.03
C GLU A 160 -3.05 -41.69 12.87
N ILE A 161 -3.66 -41.83 11.68
CA ILE A 161 -4.96 -41.25 11.32
C ILE A 161 -5.90 -42.40 10.95
N GLU A 162 -6.90 -42.63 11.81
CA GLU A 162 -7.87 -43.72 11.67
C GLU A 162 -9.21 -43.30 11.03
N SER A 163 -10.03 -44.28 10.67
CA SER A 163 -11.39 -44.13 10.14
C SER A 163 -11.45 -43.37 8.81
N LEU A 164 -10.82 -43.95 7.79
CA LEU A 164 -10.83 -43.48 6.40
C LEU A 164 -11.77 -44.31 5.52
N ASP A 165 -12.28 -43.69 4.46
CA ASP A 165 -13.01 -44.38 3.40
C ASP A 165 -12.03 -45.12 2.48
N PRO A 166 -12.10 -46.46 2.36
CA PRO A 166 -11.23 -47.20 1.45
C PRO A 166 -11.46 -46.78 -0.01
N TYR A 167 -10.43 -46.89 -0.86
CA TYR A 167 -10.44 -46.47 -2.26
C TYR A 167 -10.60 -44.95 -2.51
N THR A 168 -10.47 -44.07 -1.50
CA THR A 168 -10.48 -42.62 -1.73
C THR A 168 -9.07 -42.03 -1.94
N GLU A 169 -8.97 -41.10 -2.90
CA GLU A 169 -7.81 -40.22 -3.10
C GLU A 169 -8.00 -38.97 -2.22
N SER A 170 -7.18 -38.81 -1.18
CA SER A 170 -7.34 -37.73 -0.19
C SER A 170 -6.14 -36.79 -0.23
N SER A 171 -6.40 -35.48 -0.10
CA SER A 171 -5.36 -34.47 0.10
C SER A 171 -5.18 -34.17 1.58
N LEU A 172 -3.94 -34.27 2.08
CA LEU A 172 -3.58 -34.03 3.48
C LEU A 172 -2.71 -32.78 3.59
N SER A 173 -3.06 -31.89 4.51
CA SER A 173 -2.27 -30.72 4.93
C SER A 173 -2.13 -30.73 6.45
N ILE A 174 -1.17 -29.99 6.98
CA ILE A 174 -0.91 -29.92 8.43
C ILE A 174 -0.78 -28.46 8.90
N MET A 175 -1.28 -28.19 10.11
CA MET A 175 -1.18 -26.92 10.82
C MET A 175 -0.51 -27.15 12.18
N SER A 176 0.20 -26.15 12.70
CA SER A 176 0.77 -26.12 14.05
C SER A 176 -0.05 -25.20 14.95
N VAL A 177 -0.20 -25.57 16.23
CA VAL A 177 -1.11 -24.91 17.18
C VAL A 177 -0.39 -24.62 18.49
N ASN A 178 -0.65 -23.45 19.09
CA ASN A 178 -0.24 -23.11 20.45
C ASN A 178 -1.39 -22.43 21.22
N SER A 179 -1.10 -21.87 22.40
CA SER A 179 -2.04 -21.10 23.23
C SER A 179 -2.59 -19.83 22.60
N GLY A 180 -1.94 -19.28 21.57
CA GLY A 180 -2.41 -18.10 20.85
C GLY A 180 -3.35 -18.43 19.70
N GLY A 181 -3.02 -19.45 18.89
CA GLY A 181 -3.84 -19.83 17.74
C GLY A 181 -3.22 -20.93 16.86
N GLN A 182 -3.65 -20.95 15.60
CA GLN A 182 -3.28 -21.96 14.61
C GLN A 182 -2.48 -21.33 13.45
N SER A 183 -1.51 -22.06 12.91
CA SER A 183 -0.82 -21.68 11.68
C SER A 183 -1.74 -21.81 10.46
N GLN A 184 -1.38 -21.19 9.34
CA GLN A 184 -1.96 -21.55 8.05
C GLN A 184 -1.61 -23.02 7.69
N PRO A 185 -2.40 -23.70 6.84
CA PRO A 185 -2.10 -25.06 6.38
C PRO A 185 -0.84 -25.14 5.53
N SER A 186 -0.09 -26.24 5.68
CA SER A 186 0.98 -26.61 4.75
C SER A 186 0.45 -26.82 3.34
N SER A 187 1.32 -26.77 2.32
CA SER A 187 0.96 -27.26 0.98
C SER A 187 0.49 -28.73 1.06
N PRO A 188 -0.58 -29.11 0.34
CA PRO A 188 -1.17 -30.44 0.47
C PRO A 188 -0.33 -31.55 -0.17
N ARG A 189 -0.49 -32.77 0.34
CA ARG A 189 0.02 -34.03 -0.21
C ARG A 189 -1.16 -34.94 -0.57
N ILE A 190 -1.17 -35.47 -1.80
CA ILE A 190 -2.20 -36.40 -2.28
C ILE A 190 -1.82 -37.83 -1.89
N CYS A 191 -2.78 -38.63 -1.44
CA CYS A 191 -2.60 -39.99 -0.93
C CYS A 191 -3.78 -40.91 -1.30
N GLU A 192 -3.49 -42.13 -1.76
CA GLU A 192 -4.49 -43.17 -2.06
C GLU A 192 -4.55 -44.23 -0.95
N GLY A 193 -5.75 -44.74 -0.62
CA GLY A 193 -5.94 -45.85 0.31
C GLY A 193 -5.70 -47.23 -0.33
N VAL A 194 -4.86 -48.07 0.30
CA VAL A 194 -4.42 -49.36 -0.26
C VAL A 194 -5.28 -50.54 0.23
N LEU A 195 -5.44 -51.57 -0.61
CA LEU A 195 -6.20 -52.78 -0.30
C LEU A 195 -5.55 -53.62 0.83
N ALA A 196 -6.33 -53.92 1.87
CA ALA A 196 -5.92 -54.86 2.92
C ALA A 196 -5.96 -56.32 2.40
N VAL A 197 -4.79 -56.90 2.09
CA VAL A 197 -4.68 -58.31 1.66
C VAL A 197 -4.86 -59.24 2.86
N GLY A 198 -6.08 -59.74 3.05
CA GLY A 198 -6.37 -60.77 4.04
C GLY A 198 -5.61 -62.07 3.74
N LYS A 199 -4.76 -62.53 4.67
CA LYS A 199 -4.05 -63.81 4.58
C LYS A 199 -4.98 -65.01 4.84
N GLY A 200 -5.92 -65.24 3.93
CA GLY A 200 -6.75 -66.44 3.90
C GLY A 200 -5.93 -67.67 3.46
N VAL A 201 -5.45 -68.47 4.42
CA VAL A 201 -4.82 -69.76 4.12
C VAL A 201 -5.90 -70.79 3.78
N ILE A 202 -6.06 -71.12 2.49
CA ILE A 202 -6.89 -72.23 2.03
C ILE A 202 -6.04 -73.16 1.16
N THR A 203 -5.72 -74.34 1.69
CA THR A 203 -4.84 -75.32 1.06
C THR A 203 -5.61 -76.47 0.39
N HIS A 204 -6.02 -76.29 -0.87
CA HIS A 204 -6.39 -77.36 -1.81
C HIS A 204 -6.16 -76.86 -3.26
N GLY A 205 -5.88 -77.69 -4.27
CA GLY A 205 -5.65 -79.14 -4.20
C GLY A 205 -5.68 -79.87 -5.55
N ARG A 206 -4.61 -79.76 -6.35
CA ARG A 206 -4.18 -80.69 -7.43
C ARG A 206 -4.82 -80.59 -8.85
N SER A 207 -3.93 -80.64 -9.86
CA SER A 207 -4.05 -81.21 -11.24
C SER A 207 -5.08 -80.72 -12.29
N GLY A 208 -4.59 -80.48 -13.52
CA GLY A 208 -5.35 -80.71 -14.77
C GLY A 208 -5.27 -79.59 -15.85
N PRO A 209 -4.56 -79.78 -16.99
CA PRO A 209 -4.51 -78.81 -18.10
C PRO A 209 -5.09 -79.34 -19.44
N SER A 210 -5.68 -78.47 -20.28
CA SER A 210 -5.64 -78.54 -21.78
C SER A 210 -6.52 -77.49 -22.50
N HIS A 211 -6.00 -76.86 -23.58
CA HIS A 211 -6.62 -76.57 -24.91
C HIS A 211 -8.08 -76.02 -25.06
N ASN A 212 -8.44 -75.19 -26.07
CA ASN A 212 -7.68 -74.48 -27.12
C ASN A 212 -8.45 -73.30 -27.78
N THR A 213 -7.70 -72.29 -28.23
CA THR A 213 -7.84 -71.40 -29.43
C THR A 213 -9.18 -71.20 -30.18
N VAL A 214 -9.49 -69.93 -30.50
CA VAL A 214 -9.81 -69.30 -31.83
C VAL A 214 -10.50 -67.94 -31.58
N GLY A 215 -10.22 -66.82 -32.27
CA GLY A 215 -9.24 -66.51 -33.33
C GLY A 215 -9.22 -65.00 -33.66
N ASP A 216 -8.25 -64.54 -34.48
CA ASP A 216 -7.95 -63.11 -34.72
C ASP A 216 -8.95 -62.33 -35.60
N GLY A 217 -9.04 -61.01 -35.35
CA GLY A 217 -9.60 -59.98 -36.24
C GLY A 217 -8.81 -58.66 -36.11
N LYS A 218 -8.52 -57.97 -37.23
CA LYS A 218 -7.37 -57.03 -37.34
C LYS A 218 -7.72 -55.65 -37.91
N VAL A 219 -7.01 -54.59 -37.42
CA VAL A 219 -6.67 -53.31 -38.12
C VAL A 219 -7.87 -52.34 -38.34
N SER A 220 -7.79 -50.99 -38.30
CA SER A 220 -6.73 -49.94 -38.36
C SER A 220 -7.02 -48.84 -37.29
N ILE A 221 -6.06 -48.14 -36.63
CA ILE A 221 -5.13 -47.07 -37.10
C ILE A 221 -5.87 -45.83 -37.62
N SER A 222 -5.66 -44.58 -37.15
CA SER A 222 -4.89 -43.96 -36.02
C SER A 222 -5.51 -42.55 -35.74
N HIS A 223 -4.93 -41.43 -35.23
CA HIS A 223 -3.61 -40.88 -34.86
C HIS A 223 -3.88 -39.54 -34.07
N LYS A 224 -2.99 -38.67 -33.53
CA LYS A 224 -1.52 -38.54 -33.31
C LYS A 224 -1.28 -37.44 -32.21
N LEU A 225 -0.03 -37.26 -31.77
CA LEU A 225 0.59 -36.10 -31.06
C LEU A 225 0.26 -35.93 -29.57
N HIS A 226 1.23 -35.58 -28.69
CA HIS A 226 2.68 -35.82 -28.70
C HIS A 226 3.20 -35.63 -27.26
N ILE A 227 4.09 -36.50 -26.78
CA ILE A 227 4.87 -36.33 -25.54
C ILE A 227 6.28 -36.83 -25.86
N ASP A 228 7.31 -36.18 -25.30
CA ASP A 228 8.68 -36.70 -25.21
C ASP A 228 9.21 -36.52 -23.77
N ALA A 229 10.14 -37.38 -23.35
CA ALA A 229 10.45 -37.63 -21.94
C ALA A 229 11.92 -37.38 -21.56
N VAL A 230 12.18 -37.29 -20.25
CA VAL A 230 13.50 -36.99 -19.67
C VAL A 230 14.12 -38.23 -18.97
N PRO A 231 15.34 -38.64 -19.36
CA PRO A 231 16.22 -39.53 -18.57
C PRO A 231 17.47 -38.78 -17.98
N PRO A 232 18.33 -39.43 -17.17
CA PRO A 232 19.06 -38.75 -16.07
C PRO A 232 20.57 -38.50 -16.24
N PHE A 233 21.18 -37.89 -15.20
CA PHE A 233 22.60 -37.58 -14.99
C PHE A 233 23.59 -38.74 -15.25
N PRO A 234 24.84 -38.40 -15.64
CA PRO A 234 25.98 -38.63 -14.72
C PRO A 234 26.98 -37.44 -14.65
N VAL A 235 28.25 -37.71 -14.29
CA VAL A 235 29.27 -36.74 -13.79
C VAL A 235 30.55 -36.76 -14.68
N ASP A 236 31.42 -35.75 -14.48
CA ASP A 236 32.90 -35.71 -14.68
C ASP A 236 33.59 -35.00 -15.88
N ILE A 237 34.56 -34.14 -15.50
CA ILE A 237 35.91 -33.87 -16.07
C ILE A 237 36.13 -32.89 -17.27
N PHE A 238 37.23 -32.12 -17.13
CA PHE A 238 38.00 -31.19 -18.00
C PHE A 238 38.50 -31.81 -19.35
N PRO A 239 39.12 -31.08 -20.34
CA PRO A 239 40.06 -29.93 -20.24
C PRO A 239 39.75 -28.78 -21.29
N LEU A 240 40.57 -27.78 -21.69
CA LEU A 240 42.05 -27.58 -21.82
C LEU A 240 42.54 -26.11 -21.66
N THR A 241 43.80 -25.99 -21.21
CA THR A 241 44.94 -25.05 -21.49
C THR A 241 44.81 -23.81 -22.41
N LEU A 242 45.64 -22.76 -22.32
CA LEU A 242 47.10 -22.73 -21.95
C LEU A 242 47.53 -21.44 -21.21
N THR A 243 48.84 -21.16 -21.07
CA THR A 243 49.40 -20.15 -20.13
C THR A 243 50.76 -19.57 -20.55
N ARG A 244 51.01 -18.26 -20.27
CA ARG A 244 52.34 -17.65 -20.03
C ARG A 244 52.19 -16.64 -18.87
N CYS A 245 52.86 -16.75 -17.72
CA CYS A 245 54.32 -16.73 -17.41
C CYS A 245 54.89 -15.30 -17.31
N LEU A 246 55.78 -14.95 -16.37
CA LEU A 246 56.87 -15.76 -15.80
C LEU A 246 57.38 -15.27 -14.40
N ASN A 247 57.61 -16.19 -13.44
CA ASN A 247 58.62 -16.22 -12.34
C ASN A 247 58.85 -15.04 -11.35
N MET A 248 59.60 -15.16 -10.23
CA MET A 248 59.93 -16.23 -9.22
C MET A 248 61.05 -15.70 -8.28
N TYR A 249 60.95 -15.83 -6.94
CA TYR A 249 62.00 -16.32 -5.99
C TYR A 249 61.67 -16.06 -4.49
N MET A 250 62.48 -16.63 -3.58
CA MET A 250 62.29 -16.67 -2.11
C MET A 250 63.18 -15.68 -1.34
N GLY A 251 62.81 -15.39 -0.08
CA GLY A 251 63.62 -14.71 0.95
C GLY A 251 63.02 -14.95 2.33
N ALA A 252 63.81 -14.90 3.41
CA ALA A 252 63.41 -15.42 4.73
C ALA A 252 63.80 -14.54 5.93
N VAL A 253 62.98 -14.65 7.01
CA VAL A 253 63.28 -14.50 8.46
C VAL A 253 64.18 -13.34 8.92
N ASP A 254 63.63 -12.43 9.74
CA ASP A 254 64.14 -12.24 11.11
C ASP A 254 63.20 -11.50 12.10
N HIS A 255 63.52 -11.61 13.38
CA HIS A 255 62.87 -10.99 14.57
C HIS A 255 63.97 -10.77 15.65
N PRO A 256 63.80 -9.98 16.75
CA PRO A 256 62.56 -9.61 17.44
C PRO A 256 62.53 -8.16 18.01
N ASN A 257 61.72 -7.95 19.07
CA ASN A 257 61.65 -6.81 20.01
C ASN A 257 60.83 -5.57 19.57
N GLY A 258 59.80 -5.13 20.33
CA GLY A 258 59.18 -5.79 21.49
C GLY A 258 58.10 -4.96 22.23
N VAL A 259 57.27 -5.68 23.02
CA VAL A 259 56.45 -5.26 24.19
C VAL A 259 55.45 -4.08 24.01
N GLY A 260 54.14 -4.37 24.11
CA GLY A 260 53.08 -3.33 24.16
C GLY A 260 51.63 -3.82 24.31
N HIS A 261 51.20 -4.16 25.54
CA HIS A 261 49.80 -4.46 25.94
C HIS A 261 48.96 -3.17 26.10
N VAL A 262 47.61 -3.10 26.09
CA VAL A 262 46.50 -3.96 25.56
C VAL A 262 45.14 -3.19 25.66
N SER A 263 44.09 -3.64 24.95
CA SER A 263 42.64 -3.35 25.17
C SER A 263 42.00 -2.03 24.67
N GLN A 264 40.66 -2.09 24.56
CA GLN A 264 39.74 -1.15 23.92
C GLN A 264 38.85 -0.36 24.91
N LYS A 265 38.22 0.72 24.41
CA LYS A 265 36.84 1.21 24.68
C LYS A 265 36.33 1.36 26.14
N LYS A 266 36.08 2.63 26.52
CA LYS A 266 34.77 3.25 26.89
C LYS A 266 35.03 4.74 27.19
N LYS A 267 34.22 5.74 26.81
CA LYS A 267 32.78 6.03 27.00
C LYS A 267 32.38 6.24 28.47
N LEU A 268 32.28 7.51 28.89
CA LEU A 268 31.24 7.97 29.83
C LEU A 268 30.95 9.48 29.65
N LEU A 269 29.72 9.88 30.00
CA LEU A 269 29.34 11.27 30.28
C LEU A 269 29.59 11.57 31.76
N LEU A 270 29.65 12.86 32.15
CA LEU A 270 28.72 13.42 33.16
C LEU A 270 28.79 14.96 33.22
N HIS A 271 28.04 15.58 34.14
CA HIS A 271 27.35 16.85 33.93
C HIS A 271 27.45 17.83 35.13
N PHE A 272 27.34 19.13 34.83
CA PHE A 272 26.94 20.26 35.71
C PHE A 272 27.80 20.64 36.94
N GLY A 273 27.83 21.94 37.25
CA GLY A 273 28.60 22.53 38.36
C GLY A 273 28.54 24.07 38.39
N ASN A 274 27.36 24.63 38.68
CA ASN A 274 27.06 26.07 38.67
C ASN A 274 27.91 26.93 39.63
N LEU A 275 28.13 28.22 39.29
CA LEU A 275 27.83 29.35 40.19
C LEU A 275 27.60 30.67 39.39
N ALA A 276 27.24 31.77 40.07
CA ALA A 276 26.39 32.81 39.46
C ALA A 276 26.78 34.31 39.71
N ILE A 277 26.52 35.12 38.68
CA ILE A 277 26.04 36.54 38.68
C ILE A 277 26.85 37.63 39.44
N SER A 278 27.46 38.54 38.67
CA SER A 278 27.41 40.03 38.84
C SER A 278 28.17 40.72 37.68
N GLY A 279 27.73 41.82 37.04
CA GLY A 279 26.43 42.50 37.06
C GLY A 279 26.47 43.91 36.42
N LYS A 280 25.56 44.19 35.44
CA LYS A 280 25.32 45.49 34.74
C LYS A 280 26.47 45.99 33.83
N SER A 281 26.28 46.75 32.74
CA SER A 281 25.13 47.16 31.90
C SER A 281 25.68 47.79 30.58
N HIS A 282 24.98 48.16 29.50
CA HIS A 282 23.56 48.49 29.26
C HIS A 282 23.26 48.56 27.73
N LYS A 283 22.04 48.16 27.27
CA LYS A 283 21.40 48.54 25.97
C LYS A 283 22.08 48.07 24.66
N VAL A 284 21.41 47.80 23.53
CA VAL A 284 19.97 47.85 23.15
C VAL A 284 19.53 46.49 22.56
N ILE A 285 18.25 46.14 22.73
CA ILE A 285 17.50 45.01 22.14
C ILE A 285 16.29 45.70 21.43
N GLN A 286 15.69 45.28 20.31
CA GLN A 286 14.87 44.06 20.18
C GLN A 286 14.34 43.80 18.75
N GLN A 287 14.27 42.51 18.39
CA GLN A 287 13.32 41.77 17.53
C GLN A 287 12.37 42.48 16.54
N ALA A 288 12.15 41.80 15.41
CA ALA A 288 10.80 41.46 14.95
C ALA A 288 10.66 39.92 14.92
N SER A 289 9.43 39.37 15.03
CA SER A 289 9.20 37.94 15.29
C SER A 289 7.95 37.37 14.61
N GLN A 290 8.05 36.12 14.17
CA GLN A 290 7.02 35.07 14.02
C GLN A 290 5.63 35.39 13.40
N CYS A 291 5.26 34.51 12.47
CA CYS A 291 3.97 33.83 12.30
C CYS A 291 2.74 34.35 13.06
N ILE A 292 1.65 34.59 12.31
CA ILE A 292 0.45 33.72 12.27
C ILE A 292 -0.50 34.22 11.16
N ARG A 293 -1.21 33.32 10.48
CA ARG A 293 -2.38 33.66 9.66
C ARG A 293 -3.39 32.52 9.75
N HIS A 294 -4.64 32.84 10.13
CA HIS A 294 -5.77 31.92 10.05
C HIS A 294 -6.98 32.59 9.39
N SER A 295 -7.69 31.78 8.62
CA SER A 295 -9.03 31.88 8.03
C SER A 295 -9.93 33.09 8.37
N CYS A 296 -10.58 33.65 7.34
CA CYS A 296 -12.04 33.82 7.37
C CYS A 296 -12.68 33.85 5.96
N HIS A 297 -14.01 33.72 5.90
CA HIS A 297 -14.78 33.32 4.72
C HIS A 297 -15.21 34.44 3.74
N HIS A 298 -15.58 34.01 2.53
CA HIS A 298 -16.63 34.53 1.62
C HIS A 298 -17.40 35.82 2.02
N PHE A 299 -17.62 36.71 1.04
CA PHE A 299 -18.92 36.75 0.33
C PHE A 299 -18.80 37.48 -1.04
N THR A 300 -19.82 37.31 -1.90
CA THR A 300 -19.87 37.83 -3.28
C THR A 300 -21.11 38.70 -3.54
N HIS A 301 -21.01 39.58 -4.55
CA HIS A 301 -22.08 40.43 -5.14
C HIS A 301 -22.68 41.54 -4.25
N CYS A 302 -22.52 42.80 -4.68
CA CYS A 302 -23.57 43.53 -5.42
C CYS A 302 -23.12 44.93 -5.88
N CYS A 303 -23.53 45.32 -7.08
CA CYS A 303 -23.66 46.71 -7.54
C CYS A 303 -25.14 47.16 -7.30
N PRO A 304 -25.63 48.37 -7.66
CA PRO A 304 -25.00 49.50 -8.38
C PRO A 304 -25.37 50.91 -7.81
N VAL A 305 -25.24 51.96 -8.64
CA VAL A 305 -25.90 53.31 -8.62
C VAL A 305 -25.15 54.48 -7.94
N ASP A 306 -24.61 55.35 -8.80
CA ASP A 306 -24.68 56.84 -8.87
C ASP A 306 -24.90 57.67 -7.57
N SER A 307 -24.16 58.76 -7.30
CA SER A 307 -24.24 60.01 -8.08
C SER A 307 -23.38 61.16 -7.48
N HIS A 308 -23.15 62.23 -8.27
CA HIS A 308 -22.61 63.59 -7.95
C HIS A 308 -21.62 63.78 -6.77
N ALA A 309 -20.33 64.14 -6.92
CA ALA A 309 -19.60 65.06 -7.82
C ALA A 309 -19.70 66.58 -7.50
N VAL A 310 -18.57 67.15 -7.01
CA VAL A 310 -18.13 68.56 -7.17
C VAL A 310 -16.59 68.57 -7.27
N SER A 311 -16.01 69.35 -8.19
CA SER A 311 -14.55 69.55 -8.40
C SER A 311 -13.95 70.54 -7.38
N TYR A 312 -12.65 70.83 -7.25
CA TYR A 312 -11.54 71.09 -8.19
C TYR A 312 -10.20 70.59 -7.59
N ASP A 313 -9.08 70.39 -8.29
CA ASP A 313 -8.64 70.84 -9.63
C ASP A 313 -8.12 69.69 -10.53
N LEU A 314 -7.74 70.00 -11.78
CA LEU A 314 -7.40 69.08 -12.88
C LEU A 314 -5.94 68.52 -12.79
N ILE A 315 -5.53 67.36 -13.33
CA ILE A 315 -5.92 66.60 -14.57
C ILE A 315 -5.34 67.34 -15.83
N GLU A 316 -4.78 66.72 -16.89
CA GLU A 316 -4.94 65.36 -17.42
C GLU A 316 -3.63 64.69 -17.92
N CYS A 317 -3.74 63.37 -17.95
CA CYS A 317 -3.01 62.30 -18.62
C CYS A 317 -2.67 62.51 -20.12
N SER A 318 -1.85 61.61 -20.68
CA SER A 318 -2.34 60.65 -21.71
C SER A 318 -1.27 59.66 -22.21
N THR A 319 -1.71 58.44 -22.51
CA THR A 319 -1.08 57.53 -23.48
C THR A 319 -1.90 57.53 -24.76
N CYS A 320 -1.30 57.62 -25.95
CA CYS A 320 -1.99 57.21 -27.18
C CYS A 320 -1.03 56.83 -28.31
N VAL A 321 -1.56 56.16 -29.34
CA VAL A 321 -0.83 55.53 -30.45
C VAL A 321 -1.49 55.90 -31.78
N LYS A 322 -0.68 56.15 -32.83
CA LYS A 322 -0.92 56.11 -34.30
C LYS A 322 -0.32 57.32 -35.03
N ALA A 323 -0.13 57.34 -36.36
CA ALA A 323 0.34 56.32 -37.32
C ALA A 323 0.31 56.90 -38.75
N GLN A 324 1.45 56.93 -39.45
CA GLN A 324 1.61 57.10 -40.91
C GLN A 324 3.11 56.83 -41.25
N GLY A 325 3.53 56.32 -42.41
CA GLY A 325 2.82 56.09 -43.67
C GLY A 325 3.18 57.18 -44.70
N ASN A 326 3.73 56.87 -45.89
CA ASN A 326 3.92 55.56 -46.52
C ASN A 326 5.03 55.58 -47.63
N GLU A 327 5.11 54.47 -48.38
CA GLU A 327 5.72 54.20 -49.69
C GLU A 327 7.19 53.69 -49.76
N ASP A 328 7.53 52.66 -50.57
CA ASP A 328 6.78 51.43 -50.92
C ASP A 328 7.65 50.34 -51.62
N LEU A 329 7.00 49.21 -51.94
CA LEU A 329 7.36 48.13 -52.89
C LEU A 329 8.48 47.11 -52.56
N PHE A 330 8.33 45.93 -53.20
CA PHE A 330 9.07 44.67 -52.99
C PHE A 330 9.93 44.30 -54.23
N LEU A 331 11.06 43.57 -54.05
CA LEU A 331 11.18 42.13 -54.44
C LEU A 331 12.61 41.53 -54.28
N TYR A 332 12.68 40.21 -54.47
CA TYR A 332 13.84 39.29 -54.60
C TYR A 332 14.80 39.65 -55.77
N SER A 333 16.02 39.13 -55.96
CA SER A 333 16.82 38.04 -55.32
C SER A 333 18.30 38.06 -55.77
N GLN A 334 19.18 37.41 -54.99
CA GLN A 334 20.41 36.67 -55.38
C GLN A 334 21.54 37.37 -56.17
N SER A 335 22.71 36.73 -56.08
CA SER A 335 24.03 37.12 -56.59
C SER A 335 24.18 37.15 -58.12
N MET A 336 24.96 38.09 -58.65
CA MET A 336 26.16 37.79 -59.48
C MET A 336 27.02 39.05 -59.77
N THR A 337 28.29 38.83 -60.11
CA THR A 337 29.31 39.80 -60.58
C THR A 337 29.35 39.86 -62.12
N PRO A 338 30.08 40.78 -62.83
CA PRO A 338 30.89 41.95 -62.42
C PRO A 338 30.68 43.24 -63.30
N GLN A 339 31.58 44.25 -63.14
CA GLN A 339 31.89 45.40 -64.05
C GLN A 339 30.87 46.57 -64.13
N GLY A 340 31.33 47.81 -64.44
CA GLY A 340 30.39 48.90 -64.83
C GLY A 340 30.73 50.40 -64.67
N SER A 341 31.86 50.83 -64.10
CA SER A 341 32.46 52.19 -64.19
C SER A 341 31.59 53.49 -64.27
N ALA A 342 31.63 54.27 -63.18
CA ALA A 342 32.01 55.72 -63.11
C ALA A 342 31.00 56.89 -63.32
N LEU A 343 31.42 58.07 -62.77
CA LEU A 343 30.86 59.45 -62.77
C LEU A 343 29.57 59.67 -61.93
N GLN A 344 29.52 60.58 -60.93
CA GLN A 344 29.63 62.08 -60.89
C GLN A 344 28.35 62.79 -61.41
N LEU A 345 27.79 63.86 -60.79
CA LEU A 345 28.29 64.81 -59.76
C LEU A 345 27.13 65.47 -58.94
N TRP A 346 27.48 66.33 -57.97
CA TRP A 346 26.64 67.25 -57.13
C TRP A 346 26.23 68.56 -57.92
N PRO A 347 25.62 69.68 -57.39
CA PRO A 347 25.36 70.13 -55.98
C PRO A 347 24.10 71.03 -55.65
N ASP A 348 24.06 71.63 -54.43
CA ASP A 348 23.58 73.00 -54.02
C ASP A 348 22.06 73.41 -54.00
N GLN A 349 21.53 74.42 -53.24
CA GLN A 349 21.99 75.25 -52.08
C GLN A 349 20.86 76.08 -51.35
N ILE A 350 21.14 76.69 -50.16
CA ILE A 350 20.72 78.06 -49.64
C ILE A 350 19.22 78.37 -49.24
N SER A 351 18.84 79.26 -48.29
CA SER A 351 19.43 79.79 -47.01
C SER A 351 18.52 80.75 -46.16
N ASN A 352 18.70 80.77 -44.83
CA ASN A 352 18.82 81.88 -43.82
C ASN A 352 18.02 83.23 -43.78
N VAL A 353 17.78 83.71 -42.53
CA VAL A 353 17.66 85.12 -42.05
C VAL A 353 18.33 85.24 -40.62
N VAL A 354 18.53 86.45 -40.04
CA VAL A 354 19.55 86.86 -39.00
C VAL A 354 18.97 88.00 -38.08
N ASP A 355 19.31 88.34 -36.81
CA ASP A 355 20.21 87.91 -35.67
C ASP A 355 19.81 88.73 -34.38
N VAL A 356 20.65 88.85 -33.31
CA VAL A 356 20.81 89.92 -32.26
C VAL A 356 20.28 89.66 -30.81
N ILE A 357 20.96 89.99 -29.67
CA ILE A 357 22.41 90.09 -29.31
C ILE A 357 22.66 90.19 -27.74
N LYS A 358 23.84 89.75 -27.23
CA LYS A 358 24.59 90.07 -25.95
C LYS A 358 23.90 90.39 -24.58
N SER A 359 24.34 89.75 -23.46
CA SER A 359 25.23 90.36 -22.40
C SER A 359 25.24 89.77 -20.94
N LYS A 360 26.35 89.11 -20.54
CA LYS A 360 27.09 89.06 -19.22
C LYS A 360 26.45 88.89 -17.79
N SER A 361 26.98 87.87 -17.06
CA SER A 361 27.35 87.82 -15.60
C SER A 361 26.23 87.80 -14.52
N LYS A 362 26.37 87.33 -13.26
CA LYS A 362 27.46 86.84 -12.34
C LYS A 362 26.99 85.54 -11.60
N THR A 363 27.79 84.56 -11.14
CA THR A 363 28.94 84.48 -10.18
C THR A 363 28.59 84.58 -8.68
N ILE A 364 28.83 83.50 -7.89
CA ILE A 364 29.10 83.36 -6.41
C ILE A 364 28.62 81.96 -5.92
N VAL A 365 29.20 81.21 -4.95
CA VAL A 365 30.60 80.94 -4.50
C VAL A 365 30.55 79.81 -3.44
N GLN A 366 31.46 78.82 -3.49
CA GLN A 366 32.10 78.06 -2.36
C GLN A 366 32.82 76.82 -2.94
N PHE A 367 34.15 76.65 -2.88
CA PHE A 367 35.12 76.54 -1.77
C PHE A 367 35.22 75.16 -1.08
N PHE A 368 36.04 74.28 -1.65
CA PHE A 368 37.08 73.48 -0.95
C PHE A 368 38.19 73.22 -2.02
N CYS A 369 39.29 73.96 -2.00
CA CYS A 369 40.53 73.64 -1.27
C CYS A 369 41.27 72.41 -1.84
N CYS A 370 41.92 72.59 -3.00
CA CYS A 370 43.09 71.79 -3.41
C CYS A 370 44.35 72.64 -3.20
N VAL A 371 45.44 71.99 -2.79
CA VAL A 371 46.70 72.66 -2.43
C VAL A 371 47.40 73.20 -3.68
N LEU A 372 47.69 74.50 -3.67
CA LEU A 372 48.66 75.10 -4.58
C LEU A 372 50.05 74.59 -4.19
N LEU A 373 50.51 73.55 -4.88
CA LEU A 373 51.93 73.21 -4.92
C LEU A 373 52.62 74.28 -5.77
N GLU A 374 53.15 75.30 -5.11
CA GLU A 374 54.11 76.22 -5.73
C GLU A 374 55.30 75.40 -6.24
N ARG A 375 55.44 75.29 -7.57
CA ARG A 375 56.65 74.75 -8.20
C ARG A 375 57.79 75.74 -7.98
N PHE A 376 58.45 75.62 -6.82
CA PHE A 376 59.77 76.20 -6.60
C PHE A 376 60.75 75.63 -7.63
N GLY A 377 61.20 76.48 -8.56
CA GLY A 377 62.33 76.20 -9.44
C GLY A 377 62.08 75.25 -10.60
N ALA A 378 61.44 75.75 -11.67
CA ALA A 378 61.64 75.24 -13.03
C ALA A 378 61.88 76.44 -13.97
N LEU A 379 63.15 76.74 -14.26
CA LEU A 379 63.56 77.79 -15.19
C LEU A 379 63.59 77.22 -16.62
N GLY A 380 62.41 76.94 -17.17
CA GLY A 380 62.21 76.36 -18.49
C GLY A 380 61.37 77.26 -19.41
N VAL A 381 61.49 77.01 -20.71
CA VAL A 381 60.74 77.69 -21.78
C VAL A 381 59.76 76.69 -22.39
N ASP A 382 58.51 77.11 -22.64
CA ASP A 382 57.50 76.23 -23.25
C ASP A 382 57.94 75.77 -24.67
N PRO A 383 57.58 74.54 -25.09
CA PRO A 383 58.01 73.96 -26.36
C PRO A 383 57.37 74.65 -27.58
N LEU A 384 58.01 74.51 -28.74
CA LEU A 384 57.73 75.35 -29.90
C LEU A 384 56.71 74.72 -30.86
N ALA A 385 55.43 75.06 -30.69
CA ALA A 385 54.34 74.58 -31.55
C ALA A 385 54.46 75.09 -33.01
N LEU A 386 55.12 74.31 -33.87
CA LEU A 386 55.32 74.59 -35.29
C LEU A 386 54.10 74.19 -36.14
N SER A 387 53.69 75.08 -37.05
CA SER A 387 52.81 74.80 -38.18
C SER A 387 53.60 74.95 -39.48
N ALA A 388 53.36 74.09 -40.48
CA ALA A 388 54.07 74.11 -41.75
C ALA A 388 53.11 73.94 -42.94
N SER A 389 53.43 74.63 -44.04
CA SER A 389 52.67 74.58 -45.30
C SER A 389 53.61 74.64 -46.50
N SER A 390 53.24 74.05 -47.64
CA SER A 390 54.05 74.05 -48.86
C SER A 390 53.39 74.90 -49.96
N PRO A 391 53.49 76.24 -49.94
CA PRO A 391 52.80 77.12 -50.88
C PRO A 391 53.33 77.06 -52.32
N SER A 392 54.47 76.41 -52.57
CA SER A 392 54.91 76.00 -53.90
C SER A 392 55.65 74.66 -53.85
N ASN A 393 55.97 74.11 -55.02
CA ASN A 393 56.73 72.87 -55.19
C ASN A 393 58.19 72.93 -54.69
N ASN A 394 58.71 74.12 -54.36
CA ASN A 394 60.08 74.35 -53.92
C ASN A 394 60.19 75.28 -52.69
N ARG A 395 59.08 75.50 -51.97
CA ARG A 395 59.00 76.34 -50.76
C ARG A 395 58.17 75.70 -49.66
N ILE A 396 58.67 75.80 -48.44
CA ILE A 396 57.92 75.50 -47.21
C ILE A 396 57.90 76.77 -46.36
N THR A 397 56.70 77.17 -45.93
CA THR A 397 56.48 78.24 -44.95
C THR A 397 56.17 77.59 -43.60
N VAL A 398 56.93 77.98 -42.58
CA VAL A 398 56.79 77.54 -41.19
C VAL A 398 56.36 78.74 -40.33
N SER A 399 55.42 78.54 -39.42
CA SER A 399 54.90 79.57 -38.51
C SER A 399 54.56 78.99 -37.14
N TRP A 400 54.70 79.78 -36.09
CA TRP A 400 54.42 79.38 -34.70
C TRP A 400 53.79 80.53 -33.91
N ALA A 401 53.28 80.23 -32.71
CA ALA A 401 52.88 81.25 -31.74
C ALA A 401 54.12 81.82 -31.02
N PRO A 402 54.14 83.10 -30.63
CA PRO A 402 55.21 83.63 -29.79
C PRO A 402 55.17 82.97 -28.41
N VAL A 403 56.30 82.41 -27.98
CA VAL A 403 56.48 81.74 -26.68
C VAL A 403 56.84 82.77 -25.61
N ALA A 404 56.28 82.61 -24.41
CA ALA A 404 56.58 83.50 -23.29
C ALA A 404 58.06 83.39 -22.87
N ASN A 405 58.68 84.52 -22.54
CA ASN A 405 60.10 84.65 -22.18
C ASN A 405 61.12 84.22 -23.25
N ALA A 406 60.70 83.77 -24.44
CA ALA A 406 61.60 83.44 -25.53
C ALA A 406 62.13 84.70 -26.24
N VAL A 407 63.45 84.86 -26.31
CA VAL A 407 64.13 85.98 -27.01
C VAL A 407 64.59 85.60 -28.42
N GLN A 408 64.77 84.31 -28.69
CA GLN A 408 65.23 83.78 -29.98
C GLN A 408 64.57 82.43 -30.26
N TYR A 409 64.34 82.13 -31.53
CA TYR A 409 63.99 80.82 -32.04
C TYR A 409 65.11 80.29 -32.96
N SER A 410 65.38 78.99 -32.92
CA SER A 410 66.29 78.32 -33.87
C SER A 410 65.55 77.18 -34.56
N LEU A 411 65.46 77.20 -35.89
CA LEU A 411 64.82 76.15 -36.68
C LEU A 411 65.87 75.44 -37.53
N SER A 412 65.80 74.12 -37.58
CA SER A 412 66.65 73.26 -38.40
C SER A 412 65.79 72.43 -39.35
N LEU A 413 65.94 72.66 -40.65
CA LEU A 413 65.34 71.86 -41.72
C LEU A 413 66.36 70.86 -42.24
N TYR A 414 66.00 69.58 -42.33
CA TYR A 414 66.83 68.54 -42.94
C TYR A 414 66.04 67.59 -43.84
N LYS A 415 66.69 67.05 -44.87
CA LYS A 415 66.07 66.16 -45.87
C LYS A 415 65.98 64.74 -45.31
N PHE A 416 64.78 64.15 -45.29
CA PHE A 416 64.48 62.92 -44.55
C PHE A 416 65.35 61.70 -44.95
N VAL A 417 65.70 61.58 -46.24
CA VAL A 417 66.33 60.37 -46.81
C VAL A 417 67.86 60.36 -46.63
N TRP A 418 68.49 61.51 -46.36
CA TRP A 418 69.95 61.63 -46.20
C TRP A 418 70.26 62.73 -45.18
N ASN A 419 70.79 62.35 -44.00
CA ASN A 419 70.98 63.27 -42.87
C ASN A 419 72.22 64.18 -43.02
N THR A 420 72.34 64.88 -44.15
CA THR A 420 73.58 65.54 -44.61
C THR A 420 73.39 66.99 -45.10
N THR A 421 72.17 67.53 -45.11
CA THR A 421 71.92 68.96 -45.30
C THR A 421 71.02 69.51 -44.20
N ILE A 422 71.60 70.28 -43.28
CA ILE A 422 70.88 70.95 -42.19
C ILE A 422 70.87 72.45 -42.47
N ILE A 423 69.74 72.98 -42.96
CA ILE A 423 69.53 74.43 -43.05
C ILE A 423 69.08 74.90 -41.67
N THR A 424 69.99 75.54 -40.93
CA THR A 424 69.69 76.12 -39.62
C THR A 424 69.43 77.62 -39.76
N HIS A 425 68.35 78.11 -39.15
CA HIS A 425 67.93 79.51 -39.18
C HIS A 425 67.52 79.99 -37.80
N ASN A 426 68.26 80.96 -37.27
CA ASN A 426 67.93 81.64 -36.02
C ASN A 426 67.17 82.93 -36.33
N THR A 427 66.07 83.19 -35.61
CA THR A 427 65.18 84.33 -35.86
C THR A 427 64.45 84.73 -34.58
N SER A 428 64.12 86.01 -34.45
CA SER A 428 63.20 86.54 -33.41
C SER A 428 61.74 86.61 -33.90
N ASN A 429 61.51 86.44 -35.21
CA ASN A 429 60.17 86.44 -35.80
C ASN A 429 59.49 85.09 -35.59
N THR A 430 58.16 85.06 -35.62
CA THR A 430 57.35 83.84 -35.44
C THR A 430 57.05 83.09 -36.74
N ASN A 431 57.81 83.35 -37.80
CA ASN A 431 57.69 82.66 -39.08
C ASN A 431 59.04 82.56 -39.83
N TRP A 432 59.11 81.60 -40.75
CA TRP A 432 60.26 81.33 -41.61
C TRP A 432 59.78 80.79 -42.96
N ILE A 433 60.37 81.26 -44.07
CA ILE A 433 60.04 80.81 -45.43
C ILE A 433 61.30 80.26 -46.10
N VAL A 434 61.35 78.95 -46.30
CA VAL A 434 62.45 78.28 -46.98
C VAL A 434 62.18 78.23 -48.47
N SER A 435 63.20 78.46 -49.29
CA SER A 435 63.11 78.50 -50.76
C SER A 435 64.24 77.70 -51.41
N GLY A 436 63.97 77.07 -52.55
CA GLY A 436 64.98 76.30 -53.28
C GLY A 436 65.07 74.84 -52.82
N LEU A 437 63.98 74.29 -52.27
CA LEU A 437 63.91 72.89 -51.86
C LEU A 437 63.64 71.96 -53.05
N ASP A 438 64.24 70.77 -53.04
CA ASP A 438 64.00 69.73 -54.04
C ASP A 438 62.53 69.30 -54.08
N MET A 439 61.94 69.32 -55.27
CA MET A 439 60.54 68.96 -55.50
C MET A 439 60.27 67.50 -55.10
N GLY A 440 59.13 67.24 -54.46
CA GLY A 440 58.71 65.89 -54.06
C GLY A 440 59.53 65.24 -52.94
N SER A 441 60.49 65.95 -52.33
CA SER A 441 61.29 65.44 -51.22
C SER A 441 60.63 65.73 -49.87
N VAL A 442 60.66 64.75 -48.96
CA VAL A 442 60.24 64.93 -47.56
C VAL A 442 61.36 65.62 -46.78
N TYR A 443 60.99 66.64 -46.00
CA TYR A 443 61.87 67.33 -45.07
C TYR A 443 61.28 67.29 -43.66
N VAL A 444 62.17 67.21 -42.67
CA VAL A 444 61.81 67.34 -41.25
C VAL A 444 62.24 68.72 -40.78
N ILE A 445 61.36 69.39 -40.05
CA ILE A 445 61.65 70.65 -39.35
C ILE A 445 61.70 70.31 -37.86
N LYS A 446 62.74 70.77 -37.17
CA LYS A 446 62.74 70.92 -35.71
C LYS A 446 62.93 72.40 -35.38
N GLY A 447 62.40 72.85 -34.25
CA GLY A 447 62.50 74.24 -33.84
C GLY A 447 62.50 74.37 -32.32
N PHE A 448 63.33 75.26 -31.79
CA PHE A 448 63.47 75.48 -30.35
C PHE A 448 63.36 76.96 -30.03
N ALA A 449 62.70 77.28 -28.91
CA ALA A 449 62.73 78.59 -28.28
C ALA A 449 63.95 78.70 -27.34
N TRP A 450 64.42 79.92 -27.08
CA TRP A 450 65.56 80.19 -26.20
C TRP A 450 65.26 81.38 -25.26
N ASP A 451 65.58 81.24 -23.98
CA ASP A 451 65.43 82.31 -22.97
C ASP A 451 66.63 83.29 -22.95
N PRO A 452 66.57 84.41 -22.19
CA PRO A 452 67.66 85.38 -22.12
C PRO A 452 68.94 84.81 -21.51
N GLU A 453 68.87 83.70 -20.77
CA GLU A 453 70.01 82.99 -20.20
C GLU A 453 70.62 81.96 -21.17
N GLY A 454 70.06 81.81 -22.37
CA GLY A 454 70.56 80.91 -23.42
C GLY A 454 70.21 79.44 -23.21
N ARG A 455 69.23 79.11 -22.36
CA ARG A 455 68.70 77.75 -22.26
C ARG A 455 67.71 77.50 -23.39
N LYS A 456 67.75 76.28 -23.92
CA LYS A 456 66.87 75.76 -24.96
C LYS A 456 65.56 75.28 -24.32
N GLY A 457 64.42 75.74 -24.84
CA GLY A 457 63.13 75.08 -24.60
C GLY A 457 63.12 73.72 -25.29
N GLU A 458 62.91 72.66 -24.51
CA GLU A 458 62.93 71.28 -25.01
C GLU A 458 61.50 70.82 -25.28
N ASP A 459 61.29 70.19 -26.44
CA ASP A 459 60.06 69.45 -26.71
C ASP A 459 59.94 68.32 -25.69
N GLY A 460 58.82 68.26 -24.96
CA GLY A 460 58.55 67.18 -24.02
C GLY A 460 58.59 65.81 -24.73
N PRO A 461 58.90 64.72 -24.01
CA PRO A 461 59.15 63.43 -24.61
C PRO A 461 57.95 62.95 -25.42
N ALA A 462 58.19 62.34 -26.57
CA ALA A 462 57.13 61.77 -27.39
C ALA A 462 56.32 60.74 -26.59
N VAL A 463 55.00 60.75 -26.74
CA VAL A 463 54.10 59.79 -26.09
C VAL A 463 53.75 58.67 -27.07
N PRO A 464 54.12 57.41 -26.81
CA PRO A 464 53.80 56.31 -27.71
C PRO A 464 52.33 55.92 -27.61
N SER A 465 51.80 55.31 -28.67
CA SER A 465 50.46 54.72 -28.66
C SER A 465 50.42 53.45 -27.80
N ILE A 466 49.37 53.31 -26.99
CA ILE A 466 49.04 52.06 -26.29
C ILE A 466 48.78 50.97 -27.35
N ALA A 467 49.54 49.89 -27.31
CA ALA A 467 49.54 48.82 -28.30
C ALA A 467 48.65 47.64 -27.89
N ASN A 468 48.61 47.30 -26.60
CA ASN A 468 47.73 46.25 -26.08
C ASN A 468 47.36 46.50 -24.60
N VAL A 469 46.12 46.18 -24.24
CA VAL A 469 45.56 46.24 -22.88
C VAL A 469 44.90 44.91 -22.57
N SER A 470 45.26 44.29 -21.43
CA SER A 470 44.80 42.96 -21.06
C SER A 470 44.68 42.79 -19.54
N MET A 471 43.89 41.81 -19.09
CA MET A 471 43.83 41.45 -17.67
C MET A 471 45.02 40.59 -17.27
N VAL A 472 45.57 40.86 -16.08
CA VAL A 472 46.58 40.04 -15.40
C VAL A 472 46.20 39.80 -13.95
N MET A 473 46.58 38.65 -13.42
CA MET A 473 46.44 38.31 -12.00
C MET A 473 47.83 38.30 -11.35
N ASN A 474 48.01 39.08 -10.29
CA ASN A 474 49.27 39.18 -9.56
C ASN A 474 49.01 39.03 -8.05
N ASN A 475 49.61 38.03 -7.41
CA ASN A 475 49.40 37.69 -5.99
C ASN A 475 47.92 37.61 -5.55
N GLY A 476 47.04 37.16 -6.45
CA GLY A 476 45.59 37.04 -6.19
C GLY A 476 44.78 38.33 -6.44
N LEU A 477 45.42 39.46 -6.72
CA LEU A 477 44.75 40.69 -7.12
C LEU A 477 44.66 40.77 -8.66
N ALA A 478 43.52 41.26 -9.14
CA ALA A 478 43.32 41.60 -10.54
C ALA A 478 43.96 42.95 -10.87
N GLY A 479 44.51 43.05 -12.08
CA GLY A 479 45.05 44.29 -12.62
C GLY A 479 44.94 44.38 -14.14
N ILE A 480 44.92 45.60 -14.66
CA ILE A 480 44.96 45.87 -16.10
C ILE A 480 46.42 46.09 -16.50
N SER A 481 46.96 45.16 -17.27
CA SER A 481 48.27 45.29 -17.92
C SER A 481 48.14 46.12 -19.19
N VAL A 482 48.79 47.27 -19.19
CA VAL A 482 48.86 48.23 -20.30
C VAL A 482 50.26 48.14 -20.91
N SER A 483 50.35 48.04 -22.23
CA SER A 483 51.62 47.94 -22.95
C SER A 483 51.61 48.76 -24.23
N TRP A 484 52.79 49.25 -24.62
CA TRP A 484 52.99 50.17 -25.74
C TRP A 484 54.28 49.81 -26.48
N GLU A 485 54.40 50.24 -27.73
CA GLU A 485 55.64 50.11 -28.48
C GLU A 485 56.65 51.18 -27.99
N ARG A 486 57.94 50.87 -28.02
CA ARG A 486 59.00 51.81 -27.62
C ARG A 486 59.54 52.51 -28.86
N ASP A 487 59.56 53.83 -28.83
CA ASP A 487 60.27 54.64 -29.82
C ASP A 487 61.78 54.36 -29.78
N GLU A 488 62.30 53.56 -30.72
CA GLU A 488 63.73 53.19 -30.80
C GLU A 488 64.66 54.38 -31.13
N GLY A 489 64.11 55.57 -31.38
CA GLY A 489 64.86 56.78 -31.68
C GLY A 489 65.24 57.67 -30.48
N VAL A 490 64.85 57.33 -29.25
CA VAL A 490 65.07 58.19 -28.07
C VAL A 490 66.20 57.67 -27.18
N PHE A 491 67.28 58.46 -27.07
CA PHE A 491 68.42 58.19 -26.20
C PHE A 491 68.24 58.89 -24.83
N GLY A 492 67.49 58.27 -23.91
CA GLY A 492 67.29 58.79 -22.56
C GLY A 492 66.55 57.82 -21.64
N SER A 493 66.56 58.08 -20.33
CA SER A 493 65.82 57.30 -19.33
C SER A 493 64.38 57.80 -19.20
N LEU A 494 63.52 57.39 -20.15
CA LEU A 494 62.09 57.71 -20.10
C LEU A 494 61.40 56.99 -18.94
N GLN A 495 60.62 57.74 -18.16
CA GLN A 495 59.66 57.22 -17.20
C GLN A 495 58.24 57.32 -17.78
N TYR A 496 57.57 56.18 -17.89
CA TYR A 496 56.19 56.08 -18.36
C TYR A 496 55.23 56.10 -17.17
N HIS A 497 54.22 56.97 -17.23
CA HIS A 497 53.16 57.13 -16.24
C HIS A 497 51.80 56.78 -16.88
N VAL A 498 51.20 55.68 -16.46
CA VAL A 498 49.87 55.22 -16.89
C VAL A 498 48.84 55.65 -15.86
N MET A 499 47.68 56.15 -16.32
CA MET A 499 46.59 56.60 -15.45
C MET A 499 45.22 56.19 -16.00
N SER A 500 44.31 55.76 -15.12
CA SER A 500 42.87 55.61 -15.40
C SER A 500 42.10 56.82 -14.85
N ASP A 501 40.99 57.13 -15.52
CA ASP A 501 39.86 57.93 -15.02
C ASP A 501 39.40 57.64 -13.57
N GLN A 502 39.65 56.44 -13.05
CA GLN A 502 39.38 56.06 -11.65
C GLN A 502 40.56 56.36 -10.69
N ASN A 503 41.50 57.24 -11.08
CA ASN A 503 42.71 57.63 -10.34
C ASN A 503 43.71 56.49 -10.04
N LEU A 504 43.51 55.28 -10.57
CA LEU A 504 44.56 54.25 -10.58
C LEU A 504 45.74 54.73 -11.43
N THR A 505 46.95 54.63 -10.89
CA THR A 505 48.19 55.07 -11.54
C THR A 505 49.27 54.00 -11.42
N CYS A 506 50.15 53.93 -12.43
CA CYS A 506 51.30 53.04 -12.45
C CYS A 506 52.48 53.70 -13.17
N ASN A 507 53.68 53.58 -12.60
CA ASN A 507 54.92 54.13 -13.15
C ASN A 507 55.89 53.00 -13.53
N SER A 508 56.48 53.06 -14.72
CA SER A 508 57.45 52.07 -15.19
C SER A 508 58.51 52.68 -16.13
N THR A 509 59.64 51.99 -16.26
CA THR A 509 60.66 52.23 -17.30
C THR A 509 60.70 51.11 -18.36
N SER A 510 59.90 50.05 -18.18
CA SER A 510 59.63 49.07 -19.24
C SER A 510 58.53 49.56 -20.19
N SER A 511 58.32 48.86 -21.30
CA SER A 511 57.23 49.11 -22.25
C SER A 511 55.86 48.60 -21.77
N SER A 512 55.65 48.53 -20.45
CA SER A 512 54.44 48.02 -19.82
C SER A 512 54.27 48.50 -18.37
N CYS A 513 53.02 48.58 -17.91
CA CYS A 513 52.64 48.87 -16.53
C CYS A 513 51.37 48.08 -16.16
N THR A 514 51.13 47.85 -14.86
CA THR A 514 49.89 47.22 -14.37
C THR A 514 49.17 48.15 -13.42
N LEU A 515 47.94 48.56 -13.78
CA LEU A 515 47.02 49.24 -12.88
C LEU A 515 46.35 48.19 -12.00
N SER A 516 46.50 48.27 -10.68
CA SER A 516 45.88 47.35 -9.73
C SER A 516 45.68 47.98 -8.33
N PRO A 517 44.73 47.48 -7.51
CA PRO A 517 43.70 46.51 -7.86
C PRO A 517 42.62 47.10 -8.78
N VAL A 518 41.91 46.23 -9.50
CA VAL A 518 40.64 46.56 -10.19
C VAL A 518 39.55 45.57 -9.77
N GLY A 519 38.29 46.01 -9.84
CA GLY A 519 37.12 45.18 -9.56
C GLY A 519 36.63 44.39 -10.79
N CYS A 520 35.40 43.88 -10.68
CA CYS A 520 34.71 43.18 -11.76
C CYS A 520 33.64 44.08 -12.40
N GLY A 521 33.44 43.96 -13.71
CA GLY A 521 32.46 44.76 -14.47
C GLY A 521 32.79 46.26 -14.56
N GLU A 522 33.94 46.69 -14.02
CA GLU A 522 34.44 48.07 -14.08
C GLU A 522 34.93 48.43 -15.49
N VAL A 523 34.62 49.66 -15.90
CA VAL A 523 35.09 50.28 -17.14
C VAL A 523 36.17 51.30 -16.79
N HIS A 524 37.29 51.28 -17.49
CA HIS A 524 38.40 52.21 -17.31
C HIS A 524 38.78 52.88 -18.62
N THR A 525 38.94 54.20 -18.58
CA THR A 525 39.54 55.01 -19.64
C THR A 525 41.01 55.22 -19.30
N VAL A 526 41.88 54.44 -19.94
CA VAL A 526 43.33 54.45 -19.74
C VAL A 526 43.98 55.51 -20.63
N ARG A 527 44.95 56.24 -20.07
CA ARG A 527 45.89 57.11 -20.79
C ARG A 527 47.32 56.84 -20.33
N LEU A 528 48.26 57.03 -21.25
CA LEU A 528 49.70 56.97 -21.02
C LEU A 528 50.29 58.37 -21.17
N SER A 529 51.30 58.72 -20.36
CA SER A 529 52.14 59.91 -20.55
C SER A 529 53.60 59.50 -20.33
N THR A 530 54.51 60.04 -21.13
CA THR A 530 55.96 59.92 -20.93
C THR A 530 56.48 61.06 -20.07
N SER A 531 57.64 60.87 -19.45
CA SER A 531 58.32 61.90 -18.68
C SER A 531 59.83 61.68 -18.66
N ASP A 532 60.58 62.77 -18.61
CA ASP A 532 62.04 62.82 -18.54
C ASP A 532 62.49 63.99 -17.63
N GLU A 533 63.74 64.46 -17.76
CA GLU A 533 64.28 65.58 -16.97
C GLU A 533 63.67 66.95 -17.34
N ALA A 534 63.05 67.10 -18.52
CA ALA A 534 62.36 68.32 -18.93
C ALA A 534 60.92 68.36 -18.40
N GLY A 535 60.19 67.24 -18.47
CA GLY A 535 58.87 67.13 -17.87
C GLY A 535 57.97 66.03 -18.45
N PRO A 536 56.68 66.01 -18.06
CA PRO A 536 55.69 65.09 -18.62
C PRO A 536 55.19 65.55 -20.00
N SER A 537 54.88 64.57 -20.86
CA SER A 537 54.22 64.76 -22.15
C SER A 537 52.74 65.13 -22.01
N ASP A 538 52.12 65.57 -23.12
CA ASP A 538 50.67 65.43 -23.27
C ASP A 538 50.26 63.94 -23.18
N PRO A 539 49.07 63.60 -22.63
CA PRO A 539 48.60 62.22 -22.56
C PRO A 539 48.25 61.64 -23.94
N SER A 540 48.42 60.32 -24.07
CA SER A 540 47.98 59.52 -25.21
C SER A 540 46.47 59.67 -25.46
N GLY A 541 46.05 59.31 -26.67
CA GLY A 541 44.64 59.02 -26.95
C GLY A 541 44.06 58.04 -25.92
N PRO A 542 42.83 58.26 -25.43
CA PRO A 542 42.22 57.42 -24.42
C PRO A 542 41.83 56.05 -24.98
N VAL A 543 42.21 54.98 -24.29
CA VAL A 543 41.76 53.61 -24.57
C VAL A 543 40.75 53.19 -23.52
N VAL A 544 39.53 52.86 -23.93
CA VAL A 544 38.50 52.31 -23.04
C VAL A 544 38.66 50.80 -22.96
N PHE A 545 38.80 50.29 -21.75
CA PHE A 545 38.90 48.86 -21.46
C PHE A 545 37.87 48.47 -20.40
N ILE A 546 37.33 47.25 -20.48
CA ILE A 546 36.37 46.70 -19.52
C ILE A 546 37.01 45.48 -18.86
N THR A 547 36.94 45.41 -17.53
CA THR A 547 37.42 44.26 -16.75
C THR A 547 36.58 43.00 -17.01
N PHE A 548 37.01 41.86 -16.45
CA PHE A 548 36.19 40.65 -16.46
C PHE A 548 34.82 40.88 -15.77
N PRO A 549 33.75 40.17 -16.13
CA PRO A 549 32.44 40.40 -15.53
C PRO A 549 32.41 39.95 -14.05
N CYS A 550 31.43 40.45 -13.30
CA CYS A 550 31.13 39.88 -11.99
C CYS A 550 30.41 38.52 -12.13
N PRO A 551 30.57 37.59 -11.19
CA PRO A 551 29.72 36.40 -11.15
C PRO A 551 28.26 36.79 -10.86
N PRO A 552 27.25 36.07 -11.39
CA PRO A 552 25.85 36.28 -11.02
C PRO A 552 25.63 36.05 -9.51
N GLN A 553 24.81 36.90 -8.88
CA GLN A 553 24.58 36.85 -7.43
C GLN A 553 23.38 35.96 -7.04
N SER A 554 22.23 36.12 -7.71
CA SER A 554 21.07 35.24 -7.48
C SER A 554 21.08 34.07 -8.46
N LEU A 555 21.05 32.85 -7.94
CA LEU A 555 20.84 31.62 -8.69
C LEU A 555 19.53 30.96 -8.23
N ALA A 556 18.67 30.55 -9.16
CA ALA A 556 17.42 29.88 -8.85
C ALA A 556 17.12 28.76 -9.85
N VAL A 557 16.54 27.64 -9.38
CA VAL A 557 16.09 26.52 -10.22
C VAL A 557 14.57 26.49 -10.28
N VAL A 558 14.04 26.24 -11.48
CA VAL A 558 12.62 25.97 -11.73
C VAL A 558 12.49 24.58 -12.36
N GLU A 559 11.80 23.67 -11.67
CA GLU A 559 11.34 22.40 -12.24
C GLU A 559 10.16 22.69 -13.19
N SER A 560 10.26 22.22 -14.44
CA SER A 560 9.39 22.65 -15.55
C SER A 560 8.46 21.55 -16.08
N THR A 561 9.01 20.35 -16.25
CA THR A 561 8.29 19.10 -16.54
C THR A 561 9.04 17.95 -15.85
N GLU A 562 8.48 16.74 -15.85
CA GLU A 562 9.21 15.55 -15.39
C GLU A 562 10.61 15.47 -16.03
N GLY A 563 11.65 15.39 -15.21
CA GLY A 563 13.05 15.30 -15.65
C GLY A 563 13.72 16.62 -16.11
N SER A 564 13.01 17.76 -16.15
CA SER A 564 13.52 19.00 -16.77
C SER A 564 13.62 20.16 -15.76
N CYS A 565 14.85 20.51 -15.38
CA CYS A 565 15.15 21.63 -14.52
C CYS A 565 15.77 22.79 -15.32
N THR A 566 15.35 24.01 -15.05
CA THR A 566 15.98 25.23 -15.59
C THR A 566 16.63 26.03 -14.48
N LEU A 567 17.96 26.10 -14.50
CA LEU A 567 18.75 27.04 -13.72
C LEU A 567 18.65 28.44 -14.36
N THR A 568 18.43 29.46 -13.55
CA THR A 568 18.23 30.85 -13.96
C THR A 568 19.04 31.80 -13.06
N TRP A 569 19.42 32.97 -13.60
CA TRP A 569 20.24 33.95 -12.91
C TRP A 569 19.99 35.39 -13.36
N ASP A 570 20.45 36.36 -12.57
CA ASP A 570 20.29 37.78 -12.84
C ASP A 570 21.09 38.30 -14.05
N THR A 571 20.71 39.47 -14.57
CA THR A 571 21.50 40.22 -15.56
C THR A 571 22.82 40.71 -14.96
N VAL A 572 23.95 40.21 -15.47
CA VAL A 572 25.27 40.82 -15.24
C VAL A 572 25.59 41.78 -16.39
N THR A 573 26.19 42.93 -16.09
CA THR A 573 26.62 43.93 -17.08
C THR A 573 27.90 43.51 -17.81
N HIS A 574 28.08 43.99 -19.04
CA HIS A 574 29.28 43.78 -19.86
C HIS A 574 29.67 42.31 -20.12
N VAL A 575 28.68 41.41 -20.17
CA VAL A 575 28.85 39.98 -20.49
C VAL A 575 28.59 39.70 -21.98
N ASN A 576 29.37 38.78 -22.56
CA ASN A 576 29.13 38.22 -23.89
C ASN A 576 28.48 36.83 -23.82
N SER A 577 28.86 35.97 -22.88
CA SER A 577 28.20 34.67 -22.63
C SER A 577 28.37 34.21 -21.18
N TYR A 578 27.61 33.18 -20.78
CA TYR A 578 27.69 32.51 -19.49
C TYR A 578 28.03 31.03 -19.71
N THR A 579 28.83 30.44 -18.82
CA THR A 579 28.91 28.98 -18.68
C THR A 579 28.41 28.61 -17.30
N ALA A 580 27.34 27.83 -17.24
CA ALA A 580 26.87 27.21 -16.00
C ALA A 580 27.41 25.79 -15.89
N PHE A 581 27.83 25.40 -14.69
CA PHE A 581 28.32 24.08 -14.32
C PHE A 581 27.30 23.44 -13.37
N ILE A 582 26.93 22.20 -13.64
CA ILE A 582 25.93 21.44 -12.88
C ILE A 582 26.57 20.12 -12.46
N LYS A 583 26.84 19.96 -11.16
CA LYS A 583 27.42 18.75 -10.57
C LYS A 583 26.40 18.03 -9.71
N ARG A 584 26.06 16.81 -10.10
CA ARG A 584 25.15 15.90 -9.40
C ARG A 584 25.89 15.19 -8.26
N GLY A 585 25.20 14.89 -7.16
CA GLY A 585 25.79 14.32 -5.94
C GLY A 585 26.37 12.90 -6.05
N ASP A 586 26.21 12.24 -7.20
CA ASP A 586 26.85 10.98 -7.57
C ASP A 586 28.18 11.16 -8.34
N GLY A 587 28.54 12.40 -8.67
CA GLY A 587 29.73 12.76 -9.44
C GLY A 587 29.50 13.02 -10.93
N ALA A 588 28.28 12.91 -11.44
CA ALA A 588 27.99 13.29 -12.82
C ALA A 588 28.04 14.82 -13.00
N GLU A 589 28.80 15.29 -13.99
CA GLU A 589 29.01 16.72 -14.29
C GLU A 589 28.49 17.06 -15.69
N GLU A 590 27.76 18.17 -15.80
CA GLU A 590 27.18 18.72 -17.03
C GLU A 590 27.47 20.23 -17.09
N SER A 591 27.67 20.78 -18.28
CA SER A 591 27.99 22.21 -18.44
C SER A 591 27.33 22.79 -19.69
N CYS A 592 26.77 23.99 -19.57
CA CYS A 592 26.02 24.66 -20.62
C CYS A 592 26.55 26.08 -20.84
N ASN A 593 27.04 26.33 -22.06
CA ASN A 593 27.45 27.65 -22.54
C ASN A 593 26.26 28.31 -23.26
N THR A 594 25.89 29.52 -22.85
CA THR A 594 24.66 30.19 -23.28
C THR A 594 24.81 31.72 -23.23
N THR A 595 24.17 32.43 -24.16
CA THR A 595 24.02 33.90 -24.10
C THR A 595 22.77 34.32 -23.32
N SER A 596 21.87 33.37 -23.04
CA SER A 596 20.67 33.57 -22.23
C SER A 596 20.97 33.50 -20.73
N ARG A 597 20.08 34.07 -19.91
CA ARG A 597 20.14 34.06 -18.43
C ARG A 597 19.60 32.77 -17.80
N SER A 598 19.72 31.66 -18.53
CA SER A 598 19.06 30.41 -18.21
C SER A 598 19.72 29.24 -18.91
N CYS A 599 19.80 28.11 -18.22
CA CYS A 599 20.23 26.82 -18.73
C CYS A 599 19.25 25.73 -18.27
N THR A 600 18.73 24.96 -19.23
CA THR A 600 17.89 23.79 -18.96
C THR A 600 18.73 22.53 -19.07
N TYR A 601 18.61 21.64 -18.09
CA TYR A 601 19.39 20.41 -17.95
C TYR A 601 18.52 19.24 -17.45
N ASN A 602 18.98 18.00 -17.64
CA ASN A 602 18.24 16.80 -17.26
C ASN A 602 18.46 16.46 -15.78
N CYS A 603 17.44 16.69 -14.96
CA CYS A 603 17.48 16.49 -13.52
C CYS A 603 16.71 15.24 -13.08
N THR A 604 17.38 14.36 -12.33
CA THR A 604 16.79 13.16 -11.74
C THR A 604 16.25 13.46 -10.34
N CYS A 605 15.11 12.85 -10.00
CA CYS A 605 14.49 12.95 -8.68
C CYS A 605 15.40 12.43 -7.55
N GLY A 606 15.25 12.96 -6.33
CA GLY A 606 16.02 12.56 -5.16
C GLY A 606 17.54 12.74 -5.28
N HIS A 607 18.02 13.61 -6.18
CA HIS A 607 19.44 13.96 -6.30
C HIS A 607 19.67 15.41 -5.86
N THR A 608 20.80 15.60 -5.19
CA THR A 608 21.33 16.92 -4.86
C THR A 608 22.27 17.39 -5.99
N TYR A 609 22.17 18.67 -6.33
CA TYR A 609 22.88 19.35 -7.39
C TYR A 609 23.62 20.57 -6.83
N LEU A 610 24.93 20.61 -7.05
CA LEU A 610 25.79 21.75 -6.81
C LEU A 610 25.99 22.48 -8.15
N MET A 611 25.61 23.74 -8.22
CA MET A 611 25.65 24.53 -9.46
C MET A 611 26.38 25.85 -9.26
N SER A 612 27.15 26.27 -10.26
CA SER A 612 27.77 27.58 -10.30
C SER A 612 27.67 28.16 -11.72
N VAL A 613 27.75 29.49 -11.84
CA VAL A 613 27.68 30.18 -13.13
C VAL A 613 28.86 31.15 -13.22
N MET A 614 29.65 31.02 -14.29
CA MET A 614 30.70 31.96 -14.66
C MET A 614 30.23 32.81 -15.84
N ALA A 615 30.52 34.10 -15.79
CA ALA A 615 30.21 35.06 -16.85
C ALA A 615 31.50 35.41 -17.63
N PHE A 616 31.40 35.58 -18.95
CA PHE A 616 32.54 35.73 -19.84
C PHE A 616 32.41 36.97 -20.71
N ASN A 617 33.52 37.69 -20.90
CA ASN A 617 33.66 38.74 -21.91
C ASN A 617 35.08 38.71 -22.53
N GLN A 618 35.41 39.71 -23.34
CA GLN A 618 36.71 39.82 -24.02
C GLN A 618 37.92 39.88 -23.06
N ALA A 619 37.72 40.30 -21.81
CA ALA A 619 38.77 40.39 -20.79
C ALA A 619 38.95 39.09 -19.98
N GLY A 620 38.04 38.12 -20.11
CA GLY A 620 38.16 36.79 -19.51
C GLY A 620 36.87 36.27 -18.86
N SER A 621 37.04 35.31 -17.96
CA SER A 621 35.98 34.77 -17.10
C SER A 621 35.86 35.58 -15.81
N SER A 622 34.66 35.62 -15.23
CA SER A 622 34.42 36.09 -13.88
C SER A 622 35.15 35.21 -12.85
N PRO A 623 35.47 35.75 -11.65
CA PRO A 623 35.79 34.94 -10.48
C PRO A 623 34.70 33.90 -10.17
N GLU A 624 35.03 32.93 -9.30
CA GLU A 624 34.05 31.97 -8.80
C GLU A 624 32.91 32.69 -8.04
N GLY A 625 31.67 32.38 -8.42
CA GLY A 625 30.46 32.92 -7.81
C GLY A 625 29.94 32.08 -6.64
N GLN A 626 28.69 32.35 -6.23
CA GLN A 626 28.00 31.48 -5.28
C GLN A 626 27.77 30.09 -5.90
N VAL A 627 28.01 29.04 -5.12
CA VAL A 627 27.55 27.68 -5.44
C VAL A 627 26.14 27.49 -4.88
N LEU A 628 25.15 27.31 -5.75
CA LEU A 628 23.80 26.93 -5.37
C LEU A 628 23.76 25.42 -5.07
N ASN A 629 23.23 25.07 -3.91
CA ASN A 629 22.90 23.69 -3.55
C ASN A 629 21.38 23.49 -3.66
N TYR A 630 20.93 22.62 -4.56
CA TYR A 630 19.52 22.34 -4.82
C TYR A 630 19.26 20.83 -4.78
N THR A 631 18.24 20.39 -4.06
CA THR A 631 17.84 18.97 -4.02
C THR A 631 16.48 18.82 -4.69
N THR A 632 16.38 17.96 -5.70
CA THR A 632 15.12 17.67 -6.39
C THR A 632 14.13 16.96 -5.47
N LEU A 633 12.84 16.97 -5.82
CA LEU A 633 11.81 16.20 -5.10
C LEU A 633 12.15 14.70 -5.06
N PRO A 634 11.77 13.96 -3.99
CA PRO A 634 12.01 12.51 -3.89
C PRO A 634 11.43 11.74 -5.10
N CYS A 635 12.09 10.65 -5.50
CA CYS A 635 11.56 9.79 -6.55
C CYS A 635 10.27 9.09 -6.12
N CYS A 636 9.28 9.03 -7.01
CA CYS A 636 8.10 8.20 -6.77
C CYS A 636 8.51 6.73 -6.57
N PRO A 637 7.89 6.01 -5.61
CA PRO A 637 8.28 4.64 -5.31
C PRO A 637 7.93 3.70 -6.48
N GLU A 638 8.86 2.82 -6.83
CA GLU A 638 8.65 1.77 -7.82
C GLU A 638 8.17 0.47 -7.17
N GLY A 639 7.58 -0.42 -7.98
CA GLY A 639 7.14 -1.73 -7.52
C GLY A 639 6.01 -1.71 -6.49
N VAL A 640 5.22 -0.63 -6.43
CA VAL A 640 4.06 -0.50 -5.53
C VAL A 640 3.08 -1.66 -5.76
N SER A 641 2.99 -2.56 -4.78
CA SER A 641 2.03 -3.66 -4.77
C SER A 641 1.09 -3.53 -3.57
N ILE A 642 -0.19 -3.81 -3.81
CA ILE A 642 -1.24 -3.76 -2.78
C ILE A 642 -1.83 -5.16 -2.67
N SER A 643 -1.66 -5.79 -1.51
CA SER A 643 -2.35 -7.03 -1.15
C SER A 643 -3.52 -6.73 -0.22
N ALA A 644 -4.73 -7.10 -0.63
CA ALA A 644 -5.88 -7.17 0.26
C ALA A 644 -5.73 -8.41 1.14
N VAL A 645 -5.38 -8.21 2.41
CA VAL A 645 -5.15 -9.32 3.37
C VAL A 645 -6.47 -9.75 4.01
N THR A 646 -7.42 -8.82 4.17
CA THR A 646 -8.75 -9.06 4.76
C THR A 646 -9.82 -8.20 4.07
N THR A 647 -11.03 -8.19 4.65
CA THR A 647 -12.14 -7.31 4.27
C THR A 647 -11.95 -5.84 4.65
N ASP A 648 -10.98 -5.55 5.53
CA ASP A 648 -10.79 -4.27 6.23
C ASP A 648 -9.34 -3.77 6.24
N THR A 649 -8.39 -4.52 5.65
CA THR A 649 -6.96 -4.17 5.63
C THR A 649 -6.30 -4.33 4.25
N PHE A 650 -5.35 -3.42 3.97
CA PHE A 650 -4.40 -3.54 2.86
C PHE A 650 -2.98 -3.58 3.42
N GLU A 651 -2.18 -4.56 3.00
CA GLU A 651 -0.73 -4.52 3.13
C GLU A 651 -0.15 -4.01 1.80
N ILE A 652 0.48 -2.83 1.86
CA ILE A 652 1.01 -2.09 0.72
C ILE A 652 2.54 -2.08 0.85
N THR A 653 3.26 -2.50 -0.18
CA THR A 653 4.73 -2.57 -0.18
C THR A 653 5.31 -1.93 -1.44
N TRP A 654 6.49 -1.36 -1.34
CA TRP A 654 7.19 -0.72 -2.47
C TRP A 654 8.71 -0.84 -2.35
N THR A 655 9.44 -0.33 -3.33
CA THR A 655 10.92 -0.20 -3.28
C THR A 655 11.32 1.15 -2.69
N VAL A 656 12.46 1.21 -1.98
CA VAL A 656 12.92 2.45 -1.32
C VAL A 656 13.27 3.53 -2.35
N SER A 657 12.39 4.52 -2.48
CA SER A 657 12.63 5.75 -3.25
C SER A 657 13.95 6.43 -2.89
N ARG A 658 14.73 6.79 -3.90
CA ARG A 658 15.87 7.70 -3.74
C ARG A 658 15.39 9.07 -3.24
N GLY A 659 16.11 9.60 -2.25
CA GLY A 659 15.88 10.93 -1.68
C GLY A 659 14.63 11.06 -0.80
N ALA A 660 13.99 9.94 -0.43
CA ALA A 660 12.89 9.91 0.53
C ALA A 660 13.41 9.57 1.94
N GLU A 661 12.88 10.25 2.94
CA GLU A 661 13.12 10.03 4.37
C GLU A 661 11.84 9.55 5.08
N LEU A 662 10.67 9.87 4.50
CA LEU A 662 9.33 9.50 4.96
C LEU A 662 8.43 9.18 3.75
N TYR A 663 7.49 8.26 3.91
CA TYR A 663 6.40 8.01 2.98
C TYR A 663 5.06 8.35 3.62
N GLN A 664 4.26 9.20 2.97
CA GLN A 664 2.87 9.48 3.32
C GLN A 664 1.96 8.67 2.37
N THR A 665 1.49 7.53 2.85
CA THR A 665 0.55 6.66 2.15
C THR A 665 -0.88 7.09 2.44
N ARG A 666 -1.65 7.34 1.38
CA ARG A 666 -3.05 7.77 1.43
C ARG A 666 -3.91 6.79 0.63
N ALA A 667 -4.87 6.12 1.29
CA ALA A 667 -6.01 5.52 0.61
C ALA A 667 -7.22 6.45 0.69
N ALA A 668 -8.00 6.56 -0.38
CA ALA A 668 -9.24 7.32 -0.40
C ALA A 668 -10.29 6.62 -1.28
N ASP A 669 -11.52 6.50 -0.78
CA ASP A 669 -12.70 6.10 -1.56
C ASP A 669 -13.57 7.34 -1.87
N SER A 670 -14.89 7.16 -1.96
CA SER A 670 -15.89 8.23 -2.11
C SER A 670 -16.20 9.03 -0.83
N SER A 671 -15.71 8.60 0.33
CA SER A 671 -16.33 8.83 1.63
C SER A 671 -15.32 9.22 2.71
N GLU A 672 -14.19 8.51 2.73
CA GLU A 672 -13.17 8.51 3.77
C GLU A 672 -11.75 8.53 3.18
N VAL A 673 -10.80 8.99 4.00
CA VAL A 673 -9.38 9.09 3.62
C VAL A 673 -8.56 8.56 4.78
N ILE A 674 -7.89 7.43 4.55
CA ILE A 674 -7.07 6.74 5.55
C ILE A 674 -5.60 7.01 5.23
N LEU A 675 -4.84 7.39 6.27
CA LEU A 675 -3.48 7.92 6.16
C LEU A 675 -2.49 7.11 7.00
N CYS A 676 -1.28 6.97 6.50
CA CYS A 676 -0.22 6.16 7.08
C CYS A 676 1.13 6.78 6.74
N ASN A 677 1.86 7.24 7.75
CA ASN A 677 3.14 7.90 7.59
C ASN A 677 4.22 7.04 8.24
N ASP A 678 5.13 6.48 7.44
CA ASP A 678 6.23 5.63 7.92
C ASP A 678 7.52 5.91 7.12
N THR A 679 8.66 5.59 7.72
CA THR A 679 9.98 5.59 7.09
C THR A 679 10.28 4.27 6.35
N ALA A 680 9.59 3.19 6.72
CA ALA A 680 9.71 1.89 6.07
C ALA A 680 9.00 1.86 4.70
N PRO A 681 9.46 1.04 3.73
CA PRO A 681 8.84 0.91 2.41
C PRO A 681 7.61 -0.03 2.41
N VAL A 682 6.84 0.01 3.50
CA VAL A 682 5.65 -0.82 3.74
C VAL A 682 4.65 -0.02 4.58
N CYS A 683 3.36 -0.21 4.32
CA CYS A 683 2.29 0.27 5.18
C CYS A 683 1.16 -0.76 5.27
N ALA A 684 0.70 -1.04 6.49
CA ALA A 684 -0.54 -1.75 6.73
C ALA A 684 -1.67 -0.74 7.00
N LEU A 685 -2.55 -0.53 6.03
CA LEU A 685 -3.79 0.22 6.24
C LEU A 685 -4.84 -0.70 6.86
N SER A 686 -5.66 -0.13 7.75
CA SER A 686 -6.75 -0.79 8.46
C SER A 686 -7.99 0.10 8.46
N ASP A 687 -9.11 -0.42 8.95
CA ASP A 687 -10.41 0.27 8.98
C ASP A 687 -11.01 0.59 7.60
N LEU A 688 -10.61 -0.15 6.57
CA LEU A 688 -11.22 -0.03 5.26
C LEU A 688 -12.68 -0.55 5.31
N SER A 689 -13.56 0.11 4.58
CA SER A 689 -14.89 -0.38 4.22
C SER A 689 -14.76 -1.56 3.27
N CYS A 690 -15.54 -2.62 3.51
CA CYS A 690 -15.52 -3.85 2.71
C CYS A 690 -16.23 -3.67 1.36
N ASP A 691 -15.94 -4.57 0.40
CA ASP A 691 -16.39 -4.49 -1.02
C ASP A 691 -16.16 -3.11 -1.70
N SER A 692 -15.25 -2.29 -1.17
CA SER A 692 -15.08 -0.88 -1.55
C SER A 692 -13.77 -0.65 -2.32
N SER A 693 -13.81 0.33 -3.23
CA SER A 693 -12.72 0.61 -4.17
C SER A 693 -11.97 1.87 -3.74
N TYR A 694 -10.72 1.70 -3.34
CA TYR A 694 -9.85 2.78 -2.86
C TYR A 694 -8.81 3.15 -3.92
N SER A 695 -8.55 4.45 -4.03
CA SER A 695 -7.42 5.03 -4.73
C SER A 695 -6.27 5.23 -3.74
N VAL A 696 -5.18 4.47 -3.89
CA VAL A 696 -4.02 4.48 -3.01
C VAL A 696 -2.86 5.24 -3.67
N VAL A 697 -2.30 6.23 -2.97
CA VAL A 697 -1.14 7.02 -3.40
C VAL A 697 -0.07 6.95 -2.31
N VAL A 698 1.12 6.49 -2.66
CA VAL A 698 2.31 6.56 -1.78
C VAL A 698 3.11 7.81 -2.15
N THR A 699 3.17 8.77 -1.23
CA THR A 699 3.78 10.09 -1.44
C THR A 699 5.13 10.14 -0.71
N PRO A 700 6.28 10.08 -1.41
CA PRO A 700 7.60 10.16 -0.77
C PRO A 700 7.94 11.61 -0.41
N CYS A 701 8.56 11.80 0.75
CA CYS A 701 8.87 13.09 1.36
C CYS A 701 10.30 13.12 1.93
N ASN A 702 10.89 14.31 1.99
CA ASN A 702 12.07 14.64 2.79
C ASN A 702 11.92 16.05 3.40
N ASP A 703 12.80 16.42 4.34
CA ASP A 703 12.73 17.73 5.01
C ASP A 703 13.27 18.90 4.16
N ILE A 704 14.00 18.62 3.07
CA ILE A 704 14.75 19.62 2.28
C ILE A 704 13.94 20.17 1.10
N SER A 705 13.35 19.27 0.29
CA SER A 705 12.55 19.58 -0.90
C SER A 705 11.06 19.24 -0.72
N GLY A 706 10.68 18.51 0.33
CA GLY A 706 9.30 18.22 0.67
C GLY A 706 8.77 16.94 0.02
N CYS A 707 7.47 16.94 -0.31
CA CYS A 707 6.73 15.74 -0.71
C CYS A 707 6.38 15.73 -2.21
N ASN A 708 6.75 14.66 -2.92
CA ASN A 708 6.40 14.48 -4.33
C ASN A 708 4.94 14.01 -4.49
N ARG A 709 4.03 14.96 -4.76
CA ARG A 709 2.58 14.70 -4.91
C ARG A 709 2.15 14.30 -6.33
N ALA A 710 3.08 14.14 -7.28
CA ALA A 710 2.77 13.71 -8.64
C ALA A 710 2.64 12.17 -8.79
N CYS A 711 2.96 11.41 -7.73
CA CYS A 711 3.07 9.96 -7.80
C CYS A 711 1.74 9.25 -8.14
N LYS A 712 1.85 8.21 -8.98
CA LYS A 712 0.73 7.50 -9.58
C LYS A 712 -0.18 6.85 -8.53
N ALA A 713 -1.49 7.06 -8.69
CA ALA A 713 -2.52 6.35 -7.93
C ALA A 713 -2.70 4.90 -8.39
N HIS A 714 -2.92 4.01 -7.43
CA HIS A 714 -3.15 2.58 -7.61
C HIS A 714 -4.52 2.23 -7.02
N THR A 715 -5.43 1.73 -7.85
CA THR A 715 -6.80 1.40 -7.44
C THR A 715 -6.89 -0.05 -6.99
N GLN A 716 -7.35 -0.29 -5.76
CA GLN A 716 -7.55 -1.64 -5.23
C GLN A 716 -8.91 -1.77 -4.54
N ILE A 717 -9.53 -2.95 -4.66
CA ILE A 717 -10.79 -3.29 -4.00
C ILE A 717 -10.50 -4.21 -2.81
N THR A 718 -11.16 -3.98 -1.68
CA THR A 718 -11.14 -4.85 -0.48
C THR A 718 -11.91 -6.16 -0.71
N ALA A 719 -11.66 -7.19 0.10
CA ALA A 719 -12.46 -8.40 0.07
C ALA A 719 -13.95 -8.14 0.46
N PRO A 720 -14.90 -9.02 0.07
CA PRO A 720 -16.34 -8.78 0.26
C PRO A 720 -16.76 -8.65 1.72
N CYS A 721 -17.81 -7.85 1.97
CA CYS A 721 -18.45 -7.78 3.28
C CYS A 721 -19.02 -9.13 3.73
N MET A 722 -18.94 -9.38 5.04
CA MET A 722 -19.59 -10.50 5.70
C MET A 722 -21.11 -10.53 5.39
N PRO A 723 -21.69 -11.66 4.97
CA PRO A 723 -23.14 -11.78 4.79
C PRO A 723 -23.91 -11.54 6.11
N MET A 724 -25.03 -10.81 6.04
CA MET A 724 -25.82 -10.42 7.21
C MET A 724 -27.31 -10.75 7.02
N ASN A 725 -28.00 -10.92 8.15
CA ASN A 725 -29.43 -11.27 8.25
C ASN A 725 -29.74 -12.60 7.54
N LEU A 726 -29.12 -13.69 8.02
CA LEU A 726 -29.43 -15.04 7.55
C LEU A 726 -30.89 -15.38 7.88
N MET A 727 -31.61 -15.91 6.89
CA MET A 727 -32.98 -16.41 7.06
C MET A 727 -33.06 -17.85 6.55
N LEU A 728 -33.35 -18.78 7.45
CA LEU A 728 -33.54 -20.20 7.17
C LEU A 728 -35.03 -20.49 6.94
N THR A 729 -35.40 -20.95 5.74
CA THR A 729 -36.78 -21.31 5.41
C THR A 729 -36.87 -22.78 4.98
N GLN A 730 -37.77 -23.55 5.59
CA GLN A 730 -37.91 -24.96 5.28
C GLN A 730 -38.65 -25.17 3.96
N ARG A 731 -38.05 -25.91 3.02
CA ARG A 731 -38.62 -26.18 1.69
C ARG A 731 -39.32 -27.54 1.66
N ASN A 732 -38.71 -28.54 2.28
CA ASN A 732 -39.30 -29.86 2.53
C ASN A 732 -38.65 -30.52 3.77
N SER A 733 -38.78 -31.83 3.98
CA SER A 733 -38.21 -32.55 5.13
C SER A 733 -36.67 -32.64 5.14
N SER A 734 -36.01 -32.61 3.98
CA SER A 734 -34.56 -32.75 3.81
C SER A 734 -33.88 -31.56 3.11
N CYS A 735 -34.61 -30.45 2.92
CA CYS A 735 -34.11 -29.25 2.24
C CYS A 735 -34.57 -27.95 2.92
N PHE A 736 -33.60 -27.04 3.11
CA PHE A 736 -33.80 -25.69 3.62
C PHE A 736 -33.19 -24.66 2.65
N SER A 737 -33.94 -23.60 2.37
CA SER A 737 -33.45 -22.43 1.63
C SER A 737 -32.87 -21.42 2.62
N VAL A 738 -31.60 -21.10 2.44
CA VAL A 738 -30.85 -20.09 3.20
C VAL A 738 -30.81 -18.82 2.37
N SER A 739 -31.11 -17.67 2.96
CA SER A 739 -31.08 -16.36 2.27
C SER A 739 -30.49 -15.26 3.15
N TRP A 740 -29.95 -14.20 2.54
CA TRP A 740 -29.23 -13.12 3.22
C TRP A 740 -29.37 -11.77 2.51
N THR A 741 -28.86 -10.71 3.13
CA THR A 741 -28.86 -9.35 2.57
C THR A 741 -27.83 -9.22 1.44
N PRO A 742 -28.21 -8.77 0.22
CA PRO A 742 -27.31 -8.67 -0.93
C PRO A 742 -26.40 -7.43 -0.85
N ASN A 743 -25.35 -7.51 -0.04
CA ASN A 743 -24.47 -6.37 0.26
C ASN A 743 -23.19 -6.30 -0.60
N ASN A 744 -22.87 -7.33 -1.40
CA ASN A 744 -21.61 -7.42 -2.16
C ASN A 744 -21.83 -7.42 -3.68
N ARG A 745 -20.90 -6.82 -4.41
CA ARG A 745 -20.85 -6.75 -5.87
C ARG A 745 -20.06 -7.94 -6.42
N LEU A 746 -20.63 -8.66 -7.40
CA LEU A 746 -19.96 -9.74 -8.14
C LEU A 746 -19.35 -10.85 -7.24
N ALA A 747 -19.95 -11.10 -6.08
CA ALA A 747 -19.51 -12.12 -5.14
C ALA A 747 -20.27 -13.44 -5.32
N ASN A 748 -19.54 -14.57 -5.26
CA ASN A 748 -20.10 -15.91 -5.16
C ASN A 748 -20.16 -16.32 -3.68
N TYR A 749 -21.32 -16.75 -3.20
CA TYR A 749 -21.56 -17.14 -1.83
C TYR A 749 -21.48 -18.65 -1.68
N THR A 750 -20.65 -19.11 -0.73
CA THR A 750 -20.65 -20.49 -0.26
C THR A 750 -21.42 -20.55 1.04
N VAL A 751 -22.52 -21.29 1.07
CA VAL A 751 -23.24 -21.64 2.30
C VAL A 751 -22.68 -22.95 2.82
N THR A 752 -22.39 -23.01 4.13
CA THR A 752 -21.93 -24.22 4.82
C THR A 752 -22.80 -24.51 6.02
N ALA A 753 -23.37 -25.71 6.08
CA ALA A 753 -24.11 -26.24 7.22
C ALA A 753 -23.32 -27.41 7.80
N SER A 754 -22.74 -27.25 8.99
CA SER A 754 -21.84 -28.25 9.61
C SER A 754 -22.44 -28.78 10.92
N GLY A 755 -22.29 -30.08 11.19
CA GLY A 755 -22.85 -30.71 12.38
C GLY A 755 -22.37 -32.15 12.57
N ASP A 756 -22.97 -32.87 13.52
CA ASP A 756 -22.59 -34.24 13.89
C ASP A 756 -22.64 -35.22 12.69
N ASP A 757 -23.53 -34.96 11.73
CA ASP A 757 -23.74 -35.75 10.50
C ASP A 757 -22.92 -35.23 9.30
N GLY A 758 -21.82 -34.52 9.59
CA GLY A 758 -20.91 -33.94 8.61
C GLY A 758 -21.35 -32.57 8.11
N THR A 759 -20.78 -32.16 6.97
CA THR A 759 -21.01 -30.81 6.41
C THR A 759 -21.71 -30.90 5.06
N ARG A 760 -22.74 -30.06 4.86
CA ARG A 760 -23.41 -29.82 3.57
C ARG A 760 -23.09 -28.41 3.08
N THR A 761 -22.89 -28.27 1.77
CA THR A 761 -22.48 -27.01 1.16
C THR A 761 -23.25 -26.73 -0.12
N CYS A 762 -23.62 -25.48 -0.37
CA CYS A 762 -24.17 -25.05 -1.65
C CYS A 762 -23.58 -23.70 -2.07
N ASN A 763 -23.53 -23.43 -3.37
CA ASN A 763 -22.92 -22.25 -3.96
C ASN A 763 -23.89 -21.48 -4.86
N THR A 764 -23.85 -20.16 -4.83
CA THR A 764 -24.74 -19.28 -5.59
C THR A 764 -24.07 -17.92 -5.87
N ASP A 765 -24.42 -17.28 -6.98
CA ASP A 765 -24.14 -15.86 -7.25
C ASP A 765 -25.33 -14.95 -6.83
N GLY A 766 -26.48 -15.55 -6.48
CA GLY A 766 -27.64 -14.86 -5.92
C GLY A 766 -27.55 -14.62 -4.41
N ASN A 767 -28.67 -14.21 -3.81
CA ASN A 767 -28.82 -13.94 -2.38
C ASN A 767 -29.51 -15.07 -1.59
N SER A 768 -29.69 -16.24 -2.22
CA SER A 768 -30.25 -17.44 -1.58
C SER A 768 -29.72 -18.72 -2.20
N CYS A 769 -29.71 -19.80 -1.40
CA CYS A 769 -29.18 -21.11 -1.78
C CYS A 769 -29.90 -22.23 -1.00
N ASP A 770 -30.33 -23.28 -1.71
CA ASP A 770 -31.07 -24.42 -1.13
C ASP A 770 -30.07 -25.53 -0.73
N ILE A 771 -29.98 -25.84 0.57
CA ILE A 771 -29.17 -26.96 1.10
C ILE A 771 -30.04 -28.22 1.09
N THR A 772 -29.67 -29.19 0.26
CA THR A 772 -30.38 -30.47 0.10
C THR A 772 -29.78 -31.60 0.94
N ASP A 773 -30.46 -32.75 0.92
CA ASP A 773 -29.97 -34.03 1.43
C ASP A 773 -29.62 -34.03 2.93
N LEU A 774 -30.30 -33.16 3.69
CA LEU A 774 -30.17 -33.04 5.13
C LEU A 774 -30.83 -34.25 5.83
N PRO A 775 -30.10 -35.01 6.67
CA PRO A 775 -30.65 -36.13 7.42
C PRO A 775 -31.65 -35.68 8.49
N CYS A 776 -32.63 -36.53 8.79
CA CYS A 776 -33.61 -36.29 9.86
C CYS A 776 -32.98 -36.30 11.26
N GLY A 777 -33.65 -35.68 12.23
CA GLY A 777 -33.25 -35.67 13.65
C GLY A 777 -31.86 -35.11 13.92
N SER A 778 -31.37 -34.22 13.05
CA SER A 778 -29.98 -33.77 12.99
C SER A 778 -29.88 -32.26 13.18
N LYS A 779 -28.74 -31.79 13.69
CA LYS A 779 -28.49 -30.38 13.98
C LYS A 779 -27.28 -29.89 13.19
N PHE A 780 -27.40 -28.70 12.64
CA PHE A 780 -26.37 -28.04 11.86
C PHE A 780 -26.21 -26.59 12.30
N GLU A 781 -24.97 -26.12 12.32
CA GLU A 781 -24.58 -24.72 12.40
C GLU A 781 -24.38 -24.20 10.98
N VAL A 782 -25.17 -23.19 10.58
CA VAL A 782 -25.22 -22.68 9.19
C VAL A 782 -24.59 -21.31 9.09
N SER A 783 -23.55 -21.17 8.27
CA SER A 783 -22.88 -19.90 7.97
C SER A 783 -22.68 -19.70 6.47
N VAL A 784 -22.47 -18.44 6.05
CA VAL A 784 -22.25 -18.04 4.65
C VAL A 784 -20.95 -17.26 4.53
N ILE A 785 -20.14 -17.59 3.52
CA ILE A 785 -18.90 -16.87 3.15
C ILE A 785 -19.07 -16.32 1.73
N ALA A 786 -18.80 -15.03 1.53
CA ALA A 786 -18.77 -14.40 0.21
C ALA A 786 -17.35 -14.45 -0.38
N THR A 787 -17.25 -14.65 -1.69
CA THR A 787 -15.97 -14.80 -2.42
C THR A 787 -15.98 -13.90 -3.65
N SER A 788 -14.94 -13.09 -3.84
CA SER A 788 -14.73 -12.31 -5.07
C SER A 788 -13.25 -12.37 -5.50
N PRO A 789 -12.87 -11.82 -6.67
CA PRO A 789 -11.47 -11.72 -7.07
C PRO A 789 -10.56 -10.93 -6.10
N ALA A 790 -11.14 -10.15 -5.18
CA ALA A 790 -10.41 -9.43 -4.14
C ALA A 790 -10.15 -10.27 -2.87
N GLY A 791 -10.82 -11.42 -2.70
CA GLY A 791 -10.61 -12.32 -1.57
C GLY A 791 -11.90 -12.95 -1.02
N LEU A 792 -11.80 -13.47 0.21
CA LEU A 792 -12.89 -14.06 0.97
C LEU A 792 -13.41 -13.08 2.02
N SER A 793 -14.72 -13.09 2.28
CA SER A 793 -15.28 -12.43 3.46
C SER A 793 -14.93 -13.19 4.74
N LEU A 794 -15.10 -12.53 5.89
CA LEU A 794 -15.35 -13.25 7.13
C LEU A 794 -16.65 -14.08 7.00
N PRO A 795 -16.76 -15.25 7.65
CA PRO A 795 -18.01 -16.00 7.70
C PRO A 795 -19.08 -15.18 8.43
N SER A 796 -20.34 -15.32 8.01
CA SER A 796 -21.48 -14.77 8.75
C SER A 796 -21.53 -15.32 10.17
N TYR A 797 -22.27 -14.64 11.05
CA TYR A 797 -22.81 -15.28 12.26
C TYR A 797 -23.55 -16.57 11.88
N SER A 798 -23.41 -17.58 12.72
CA SER A 798 -23.97 -18.91 12.49
C SER A 798 -25.40 -19.02 13.00
N GLU A 799 -26.29 -19.55 12.16
CA GLU A 799 -27.68 -19.84 12.54
C GLU A 799 -27.88 -21.34 12.82
N LEU A 800 -28.64 -21.65 13.87
CA LEU A 800 -28.88 -23.05 14.29
C LEU A 800 -30.06 -23.67 13.51
N LEU A 801 -29.74 -24.70 12.73
CA LEU A 801 -30.67 -25.47 11.92
C LEU A 801 -30.93 -26.84 12.55
N GLU A 802 -32.16 -27.09 12.98
CA GLU A 802 -32.65 -28.43 13.37
C GLU A 802 -33.55 -29.01 12.27
N THR A 803 -33.29 -30.24 11.83
CA THR A 803 -34.14 -30.93 10.85
C THR A 803 -35.36 -31.58 11.51
N GLY A 804 -36.34 -32.04 10.72
CA GLY A 804 -37.48 -32.77 11.28
C GLY A 804 -37.03 -34.09 11.93
N PRO A 805 -37.59 -34.52 13.08
CA PRO A 805 -37.23 -35.76 13.74
C PRO A 805 -37.33 -36.99 12.80
N CYS A 806 -36.52 -38.02 13.03
CA CYS A 806 -36.64 -39.26 12.25
C CYS A 806 -37.90 -40.04 12.65
N CYS A 807 -38.48 -40.75 11.69
CA CYS A 807 -39.40 -41.85 11.98
C CYS A 807 -38.63 -43.06 12.51
N PRO A 808 -39.16 -43.82 13.49
CA PRO A 808 -38.72 -45.19 13.74
C PRO A 808 -38.73 -46.02 12.46
N VAL A 809 -37.69 -46.85 12.26
CA VAL A 809 -37.59 -47.74 11.09
C VAL A 809 -38.54 -48.92 11.29
N ASP A 810 -38.33 -49.67 12.36
CA ASP A 810 -39.19 -50.77 12.76
C ASP A 810 -40.26 -50.28 13.75
N LEU A 811 -41.50 -50.68 13.50
CA LEU A 811 -42.62 -50.62 14.45
C LEU A 811 -43.24 -52.01 14.55
N THR A 812 -43.38 -52.51 15.78
CA THR A 812 -43.96 -53.80 16.11
C THR A 812 -45.22 -53.58 16.94
N VAL A 813 -46.35 -54.14 16.51
CA VAL A 813 -47.52 -54.28 17.40
C VAL A 813 -47.56 -55.72 17.84
N ASP A 814 -47.17 -55.97 19.09
CA ASP A 814 -46.96 -57.33 19.55
C ASP A 814 -48.30 -58.04 19.78
N GLN A 815 -48.51 -59.12 19.03
CA GLN A 815 -49.71 -59.97 19.10
C GLN A 815 -49.62 -61.00 20.22
N VAL A 816 -48.42 -61.23 20.78
CA VAL A 816 -48.07 -62.42 21.58
C VAL A 816 -47.61 -62.04 22.99
N VAL A 817 -47.09 -60.83 23.21
CA VAL A 817 -46.86 -60.27 24.57
C VAL A 817 -48.18 -60.04 25.29
N ASP A 818 -48.57 -61.04 26.10
CA ASP A 818 -49.54 -61.00 27.20
C ASP A 818 -50.62 -59.91 27.09
N GLN A 819 -51.50 -60.02 26.07
CA GLN A 819 -52.64 -59.12 25.94
C GLN A 819 -53.58 -59.26 27.15
N VAL A 820 -53.43 -58.35 28.11
CA VAL A 820 -54.12 -58.41 29.42
C VAL A 820 -55.64 -58.40 29.27
N THR A 821 -56.17 -57.79 28.21
CA THR A 821 -57.59 -57.86 27.82
C THR A 821 -57.74 -57.80 26.30
N GLN A 822 -58.88 -58.30 25.77
CA GLN A 822 -59.28 -58.22 24.36
C GLN A 822 -59.45 -56.79 23.78
N ALA A 823 -59.19 -55.76 24.58
CA ALA A 823 -59.36 -54.35 24.26
C ALA A 823 -58.07 -53.55 24.48
N MET A 824 -56.92 -54.22 24.54
CA MET A 824 -55.59 -53.62 24.74
C MET A 824 -54.55 -54.24 23.80
N SER A 825 -53.72 -53.41 23.18
CA SER A 825 -52.50 -53.81 22.45
C SER A 825 -51.30 -53.02 22.93
N ASN A 826 -50.11 -53.63 22.94
CA ASN A 826 -48.85 -52.91 23.07
C ASN A 826 -48.30 -52.57 21.67
N VAL A 827 -48.04 -51.29 21.41
CA VAL A 827 -47.35 -50.83 20.20
C VAL A 827 -45.95 -50.41 20.61
N SER A 828 -44.92 -51.06 20.07
CA SER A 828 -43.49 -50.78 20.33
C SER A 828 -42.76 -50.37 19.06
N TRP A 829 -41.69 -49.58 19.19
CA TRP A 829 -40.94 -49.08 18.04
C TRP A 829 -39.45 -48.95 18.33
N SER A 830 -38.67 -48.95 17.25
CA SER A 830 -37.23 -48.72 17.28
C SER A 830 -36.88 -47.29 17.76
N PRO A 831 -35.75 -47.08 18.46
CA PRO A 831 -35.28 -45.74 18.83
C PRO A 831 -35.07 -44.86 17.59
N ALA A 832 -35.59 -43.64 17.62
CA ALA A 832 -35.56 -42.72 16.48
C ALA A 832 -34.78 -41.43 16.82
N LYS A 833 -33.93 -41.01 15.89
CA LYS A 833 -33.03 -39.86 16.10
C LYS A 833 -33.79 -38.53 16.15
N GLY A 834 -33.40 -37.68 17.09
CA GLY A 834 -33.95 -36.33 17.26
C GLY A 834 -35.38 -36.26 17.84
N VAL A 835 -35.96 -37.39 18.24
CA VAL A 835 -37.28 -37.42 18.89
C VAL A 835 -37.16 -37.16 20.38
N HIS A 836 -38.15 -36.47 20.95
CA HIS A 836 -38.32 -36.25 22.38
C HIS A 836 -39.65 -36.83 22.90
N THR A 837 -40.72 -36.78 22.09
CA THR A 837 -42.00 -37.45 22.40
C THR A 837 -42.63 -38.04 21.15
N PHE A 838 -43.34 -39.16 21.29
CA PHE A 838 -44.11 -39.80 20.23
C PHE A 838 -45.61 -39.66 20.51
N ILE A 839 -46.39 -39.30 19.49
CA ILE A 839 -47.86 -39.38 19.54
C ILE A 839 -48.33 -40.46 18.54
N THR A 840 -48.60 -41.66 19.03
CA THR A 840 -49.06 -42.78 18.21
C THR A 840 -50.59 -42.85 18.22
N SER A 841 -51.21 -43.10 17.07
CA SER A 841 -52.65 -43.24 16.90
C SER A 841 -53.00 -44.50 16.10
N LEU A 842 -53.97 -45.27 16.60
CA LEU A 842 -54.60 -46.40 15.91
C LEU A 842 -55.96 -45.94 15.39
N THR A 843 -56.12 -45.86 14.07
CA THR A 843 -57.34 -45.35 13.44
C THR A 843 -58.08 -46.42 12.64
N SER A 844 -59.40 -46.55 12.84
CA SER A 844 -60.25 -47.48 12.09
C SER A 844 -61.70 -46.96 12.00
N THR A 845 -62.50 -47.53 11.10
CA THR A 845 -63.94 -47.21 10.97
C THR A 845 -64.77 -47.68 12.17
N ARG A 846 -64.23 -48.57 13.01
CA ARG A 846 -64.92 -49.15 14.18
C ARG A 846 -64.40 -48.67 15.53
N GLY A 847 -63.31 -47.91 15.57
CA GLY A 847 -62.71 -47.41 16.80
C GLY A 847 -61.45 -46.58 16.57
N HIS A 848 -61.03 -45.85 17.60
CA HIS A 848 -59.86 -44.98 17.57
C HIS A 848 -59.16 -44.99 18.94
N ALA A 849 -57.86 -45.25 18.96
CA ALA A 849 -57.02 -45.11 20.16
C ALA A 849 -55.83 -44.17 19.87
N ARG A 850 -55.35 -43.44 20.88
CA ARG A 850 -54.22 -42.51 20.77
C ARG A 850 -53.45 -42.47 22.08
N CYS A 851 -52.13 -42.36 21.97
CA CYS A 851 -51.19 -42.28 23.07
C CYS A 851 -50.16 -41.17 22.83
N HIS A 852 -49.67 -40.53 23.89
CA HIS A 852 -48.55 -39.59 23.87
C HIS A 852 -47.58 -39.96 24.98
N ILE A 853 -46.34 -40.30 24.63
CA ILE A 853 -45.34 -40.82 25.57
C ILE A 853 -43.92 -40.44 25.14
N MET A 854 -42.94 -40.60 26.03
CA MET A 854 -41.51 -40.41 25.75
C MET A 854 -40.78 -41.73 25.45
N ASP A 855 -41.27 -42.83 26.04
CA ASP A 855 -40.74 -44.18 25.88
C ASP A 855 -40.97 -44.77 24.48
N SER A 856 -40.24 -45.84 24.15
CA SER A 856 -40.30 -46.53 22.85
C SER A 856 -41.46 -47.53 22.70
N HIS A 857 -42.50 -47.41 23.53
CA HIS A 857 -43.68 -48.28 23.50
C HIS A 857 -44.90 -47.59 24.11
N CYS A 858 -46.11 -48.03 23.75
CA CYS A 858 -47.33 -47.66 24.47
C CYS A 858 -48.42 -48.73 24.41
N LEU A 859 -49.03 -48.99 25.57
CA LEU A 859 -50.26 -49.75 25.73
C LEU A 859 -51.48 -48.91 25.32
N MET A 860 -52.10 -49.27 24.20
CA MET A 860 -53.34 -48.64 23.72
C MET A 860 -54.56 -49.44 24.18
N GLY A 861 -55.40 -48.82 25.01
CA GLY A 861 -56.68 -49.38 25.44
C GLY A 861 -57.86 -48.99 24.54
N CYS A 862 -59.03 -49.59 24.83
CA CYS A 862 -60.31 -49.34 24.16
C CYS A 862 -60.35 -49.66 22.65
N ILE A 863 -59.46 -50.54 22.16
CA ILE A 863 -59.54 -51.07 20.79
C ILE A 863 -60.66 -52.10 20.65
N THR A 864 -61.26 -52.20 19.46
CA THR A 864 -62.29 -53.18 19.12
C THR A 864 -61.66 -54.40 18.47
N CYS A 865 -61.74 -55.55 19.13
CA CYS A 865 -61.28 -56.85 18.62
C CYS A 865 -61.79 -57.18 17.21
N GLY A 866 -61.04 -58.01 16.46
CA GLY A 866 -61.39 -58.43 15.09
C GLY A 866 -61.51 -57.28 14.08
N THR A 867 -60.73 -56.20 14.29
CA THR A 867 -60.75 -54.97 13.48
C THR A 867 -59.34 -54.62 13.00
N ASN A 868 -59.23 -54.19 11.74
CA ASN A 868 -57.99 -53.65 11.19
C ASN A 868 -57.88 -52.14 11.47
N TYR A 869 -56.71 -51.71 11.91
CA TYR A 869 -56.35 -50.34 12.25
C TYR A 869 -55.16 -49.88 11.40
N THR A 870 -55.20 -48.66 10.87
CA THR A 870 -53.99 -47.99 10.37
C THR A 870 -53.23 -47.38 11.54
N VAL A 871 -51.90 -47.54 11.54
CA VAL A 871 -51.01 -47.00 12.59
C VAL A 871 -50.35 -45.74 12.07
N THR A 872 -50.60 -44.61 12.74
CA THR A 872 -49.90 -43.35 12.47
C THR A 872 -49.16 -42.85 13.71
N MET A 873 -48.06 -42.13 13.52
CA MET A 873 -47.23 -41.62 14.60
C MET A 873 -46.72 -40.22 14.24
N GLU A 874 -46.94 -39.24 15.13
CA GLU A 874 -46.23 -37.97 15.10
C GLU A 874 -44.98 -38.10 15.98
N ALA A 875 -43.80 -38.13 15.38
CA ALA A 875 -42.55 -37.98 16.11
C ALA A 875 -42.30 -36.47 16.33
N ILE A 876 -42.04 -36.06 17.58
CA ILE A 876 -41.90 -34.64 17.95
C ILE A 876 -40.54 -34.41 18.63
N SER A 877 -39.76 -33.44 18.15
CA SER A 877 -38.47 -33.07 18.73
C SER A 877 -38.61 -32.08 19.89
N HIS A 878 -37.51 -31.79 20.59
CA HIS A 878 -37.51 -30.88 21.74
C HIS A 878 -37.84 -29.42 21.36
N SER A 879 -37.58 -28.99 20.11
CA SER A 879 -38.02 -27.68 19.59
C SER A 879 -39.46 -27.68 19.05
N GLY A 880 -40.19 -28.79 19.17
CA GLY A 880 -41.58 -28.93 18.73
C GLY A 880 -41.75 -29.23 17.23
N ARG A 881 -40.66 -29.43 16.49
CA ARG A 881 -40.71 -29.90 15.08
C ARG A 881 -41.33 -31.29 15.04
N ARG A 882 -42.17 -31.55 14.02
CA ARG A 882 -42.91 -32.82 13.87
C ARG A 882 -42.60 -33.52 12.56
N SER A 883 -42.57 -34.85 12.61
CA SER A 883 -42.55 -35.73 11.44
C SER A 883 -43.69 -36.73 11.56
N ASN A 884 -44.47 -36.87 10.49
CA ASN A 884 -45.63 -37.77 10.46
C ASN A 884 -45.24 -39.08 9.75
N CYS A 885 -45.34 -40.17 10.49
CA CYS A 885 -44.96 -41.52 10.08
C CYS A 885 -46.23 -42.38 9.94
N SER A 886 -46.35 -43.13 8.86
CA SER A 886 -47.48 -44.04 8.60
C SER A 886 -46.97 -45.45 8.34
N TYR A 887 -47.45 -46.41 9.11
CA TYR A 887 -47.04 -47.81 9.04
C TYR A 887 -48.19 -48.68 8.52
N GLU A 888 -47.89 -49.93 8.17
CA GLU A 888 -48.88 -50.88 7.67
C GLU A 888 -49.97 -51.21 8.72
N GLY A 889 -51.08 -51.77 8.25
CA GLY A 889 -52.28 -51.96 9.07
C GLY A 889 -52.15 -53.08 10.11
N PHE A 890 -52.34 -52.74 11.39
CA PHE A 890 -52.45 -53.70 12.48
C PHE A 890 -53.84 -54.36 12.50
N SER A 891 -53.91 -55.70 12.49
CA SER A 891 -55.16 -56.43 12.76
C SER A 891 -55.24 -56.80 14.25
N SER A 892 -56.30 -56.39 14.94
CA SER A 892 -56.52 -56.72 16.35
C SER A 892 -57.02 -58.15 16.55
N SER A 893 -56.59 -58.76 17.66
CA SER A 893 -56.93 -60.12 18.08
C SER A 893 -58.42 -60.46 17.93
N ALA A 894 -58.73 -61.72 17.61
CA ALA A 894 -60.10 -62.21 17.50
C ALA A 894 -60.88 -62.05 18.82
N CYS A 895 -62.14 -61.61 18.73
CA CYS A 895 -62.99 -61.38 19.91
C CYS A 895 -63.26 -62.67 20.70
N CYS A 896 -63.21 -62.59 22.03
CA CYS A 896 -63.66 -63.71 22.86
C CYS A 896 -65.19 -63.91 22.71
N PRO A 897 -65.66 -65.15 22.57
CA PRO A 897 -67.07 -65.42 22.31
C PRO A 897 -67.94 -65.14 23.55
N SER A 898 -69.09 -64.52 23.32
CA SER A 898 -69.99 -64.06 24.37
C SER A 898 -71.01 -65.14 24.77
N GLY A 899 -71.63 -65.00 25.95
CA GLY A 899 -72.83 -65.77 26.30
C GLY A 899 -72.67 -67.30 26.34
N VAL A 900 -71.45 -67.81 26.62
CA VAL A 900 -71.14 -69.25 26.73
C VAL A 900 -72.12 -69.97 27.66
N ARG A 901 -72.63 -71.11 27.23
CA ARG A 901 -73.55 -72.00 27.95
C ARG A 901 -73.17 -73.46 27.72
N LEU A 902 -73.44 -74.28 28.73
CA LEU A 902 -73.39 -75.74 28.64
C LEU A 902 -74.82 -76.28 28.57
N TYR A 903 -75.06 -77.23 27.68
CA TYR A 903 -76.30 -77.99 27.61
C TYR A 903 -76.00 -79.48 27.82
N GLY A 904 -76.75 -80.11 28.72
CA GLY A 904 -76.70 -81.56 28.93
C GLY A 904 -77.28 -82.30 27.74
N MET A 905 -76.55 -83.29 27.24
CA MET A 905 -76.93 -84.14 26.12
C MET A 905 -76.97 -85.62 26.55
N ALA A 906 -77.58 -86.47 25.73
CA ALA A 906 -77.65 -87.91 25.97
C ALA A 906 -76.26 -88.57 26.04
N HIS A 907 -76.18 -89.77 26.62
CA HIS A 907 -74.94 -90.55 26.77
C HIS A 907 -73.81 -89.80 27.53
N SER A 908 -74.16 -89.05 28.57
CA SER A 908 -73.22 -88.27 29.39
C SER A 908 -72.31 -87.34 28.57
N SER A 909 -72.90 -86.65 27.58
CA SER A 909 -72.20 -85.64 26.79
C SER A 909 -72.66 -84.22 27.14
N LEU A 910 -71.81 -83.23 26.85
CA LEU A 910 -72.09 -81.81 27.00
C LEU A 910 -71.92 -81.09 25.67
N ARG A 911 -72.93 -80.33 25.24
CA ARG A 911 -72.76 -79.33 24.20
C ARG A 911 -72.32 -78.02 24.83
N VAL A 912 -71.12 -77.54 24.50
CA VAL A 912 -70.73 -76.16 24.80
C VAL A 912 -71.18 -75.30 23.63
N HIS A 913 -71.88 -74.21 23.91
CA HIS A 913 -72.44 -73.29 22.90
C HIS A 913 -72.17 -71.84 23.30
N TRP A 914 -71.95 -70.96 22.31
CA TRP A 914 -71.61 -69.56 22.51
C TRP A 914 -72.20 -68.66 21.43
N ARG A 915 -72.29 -67.36 21.74
CA ARG A 915 -72.62 -66.31 20.78
C ARG A 915 -71.32 -65.69 20.25
N GLY A 916 -70.85 -66.23 19.13
CA GLY A 916 -69.68 -65.72 18.40
C GLY A 916 -69.91 -64.33 17.80
N ALA A 917 -68.82 -63.63 17.48
CA ALA A 917 -68.83 -62.26 16.97
C ALA A 917 -68.27 -62.11 15.54
N GLY A 918 -67.77 -63.21 14.95
CA GLY A 918 -67.23 -63.24 13.58
C GLY A 918 -67.08 -64.68 13.08
N SER A 919 -67.18 -64.86 11.76
CA SER A 919 -67.26 -66.17 11.09
C SER A 919 -65.92 -66.75 10.59
N SER A 920 -64.82 -66.01 10.71
CA SER A 920 -63.53 -66.34 10.09
C SER A 920 -62.53 -67.11 10.98
N HIS A 921 -62.88 -67.40 12.23
CA HIS A 921 -61.98 -68.05 13.20
C HIS A 921 -62.61 -69.34 13.74
N SER A 922 -61.80 -70.38 13.88
CA SER A 922 -62.14 -71.57 14.68
C SER A 922 -62.04 -71.24 16.18
N TYR A 923 -62.78 -72.00 17.00
CA TYR A 923 -62.78 -71.82 18.45
C TYR A 923 -62.39 -73.13 19.14
N VAL A 924 -61.48 -73.05 20.11
CA VAL A 924 -61.20 -74.14 21.04
C VAL A 924 -61.97 -73.92 22.33
N THR A 925 -62.58 -74.99 22.83
CA THR A 925 -63.18 -75.07 24.15
C THR A 925 -62.38 -76.03 25.00
N GLU A 926 -61.92 -75.56 26.16
CA GLU A 926 -61.35 -76.37 27.23
C GLU A 926 -62.34 -76.47 28.39
N LEU A 927 -62.46 -77.66 28.99
CA LEU A 927 -63.19 -77.91 30.23
C LEU A 927 -62.23 -78.60 31.20
N VAL A 928 -61.69 -77.83 32.14
CA VAL A 928 -60.79 -78.31 33.20
C VAL A 928 -61.64 -78.74 34.39
N GLY A 929 -61.72 -80.05 34.64
CA GLY A 929 -62.36 -80.63 35.83
C GLY A 929 -61.39 -80.82 36.99
N SER A 930 -61.84 -81.44 38.08
CA SER A 930 -60.97 -81.77 39.22
C SER A 930 -60.11 -83.02 39.01
N ARG A 931 -60.36 -83.80 37.95
CA ARG A 931 -59.65 -85.06 37.64
C ARG A 931 -59.23 -85.20 36.18
N ASN A 932 -60.10 -84.79 35.25
CA ASN A 932 -59.90 -84.91 33.81
C ASN A 932 -60.09 -83.55 33.13
N ASN A 933 -59.27 -83.28 32.10
CA ASN A 933 -59.44 -82.14 31.20
C ASN A 933 -60.01 -82.64 29.87
N TYR A 934 -60.94 -81.88 29.31
CA TYR A 934 -61.59 -82.17 28.04
C TYR A 934 -61.41 -81.00 27.08
N THR A 935 -61.28 -81.29 25.78
CA THR A 935 -61.10 -80.28 24.72
C THR A 935 -62.00 -80.59 23.53
N CYS A 936 -62.72 -79.59 23.02
CA CYS A 936 -63.37 -79.69 21.70
C CYS A 936 -63.08 -78.45 20.85
N THR A 937 -62.94 -78.64 19.54
CA THR A 937 -62.69 -77.58 18.56
C THR A 937 -63.89 -77.45 17.62
N ALA A 938 -64.29 -76.22 17.35
CA ALA A 938 -65.34 -75.87 16.39
C ALA A 938 -64.74 -75.17 15.16
N SER A 939 -65.27 -75.49 13.99
CA SER A 939 -64.86 -74.97 12.70
C SER A 939 -65.20 -73.48 12.55
N PRO A 940 -64.56 -72.73 11.64
CA PRO A 940 -64.92 -71.34 11.38
C PRO A 940 -66.41 -71.18 11.04
N GLY A 941 -67.11 -70.36 11.82
CA GLY A 941 -68.56 -70.14 11.71
C GLY A 941 -69.43 -71.05 12.59
N GLU A 942 -68.90 -72.12 13.17
CA GLU A 942 -69.64 -72.94 14.15
C GLU A 942 -69.73 -72.24 15.52
N SER A 943 -70.86 -72.43 16.20
CA SER A 943 -71.18 -71.78 17.48
C SER A 943 -71.30 -72.75 18.67
N SER A 944 -70.91 -74.01 18.47
CA SER A 944 -70.91 -75.03 19.52
C SER A 944 -69.98 -76.19 19.19
N CYS A 945 -69.42 -76.85 20.20
CA CYS A 945 -68.81 -78.17 20.07
C CYS A 945 -69.25 -79.12 21.20
N ASP A 946 -69.23 -80.42 20.90
CA ASP A 946 -69.71 -81.47 21.79
C ASP A 946 -68.56 -82.22 22.47
N VAL A 947 -68.76 -82.53 23.75
CA VAL A 947 -67.79 -83.20 24.62
C VAL A 947 -68.41 -84.50 25.13
N PRO A 948 -67.97 -85.68 24.66
CA PRO A 948 -68.48 -86.96 25.14
C PRO A 948 -67.87 -87.37 26.48
N ASN A 949 -68.54 -88.28 27.19
CA ASN A 949 -68.03 -88.99 28.38
C ASN A 949 -67.58 -88.07 29.54
N ILE A 950 -68.37 -87.04 29.86
CA ILE A 950 -68.12 -86.13 30.99
C ILE A 950 -68.25 -86.86 32.33
N GLN A 951 -67.47 -86.47 33.36
CA GLN A 951 -67.64 -87.02 34.71
C GLN A 951 -68.77 -86.31 35.46
N CYS A 952 -69.63 -87.11 36.08
CA CYS A 952 -70.76 -86.64 36.87
C CYS A 952 -70.34 -86.22 38.29
N GLY A 953 -70.85 -85.08 38.75
CA GLY A 953 -70.58 -84.52 40.08
C GLY A 953 -69.40 -83.54 40.15
N ASP A 954 -68.67 -83.36 39.04
CA ASP A 954 -67.48 -82.49 38.99
C ASP A 954 -67.84 -81.00 38.74
N VAL A 955 -66.86 -80.13 38.97
CA VAL A 955 -66.95 -78.69 38.73
C VAL A 955 -65.96 -78.32 37.63
N TYR A 956 -66.49 -77.99 36.44
CA TYR A 956 -65.69 -77.67 35.27
C TYR A 956 -65.46 -76.16 35.15
N THR A 957 -64.20 -75.79 34.99
CA THR A 957 -63.78 -74.47 34.53
C THR A 957 -63.72 -74.51 33.01
N VAL A 958 -64.63 -73.79 32.36
CA VAL A 958 -64.81 -73.77 30.91
C VAL A 958 -64.21 -72.48 30.34
N VAL A 959 -63.37 -72.63 29.32
CA VAL A 959 -62.80 -71.52 28.54
C VAL A 959 -63.11 -71.78 27.07
N VAL A 960 -63.81 -70.85 26.41
CA VAL A 960 -63.95 -70.85 24.95
C VAL A 960 -63.12 -69.69 24.42
N ALA A 961 -62.16 -69.98 23.55
CA ALA A 961 -61.24 -69.02 22.98
C ALA A 961 -61.12 -69.21 21.46
N PRO A 962 -60.97 -68.14 20.66
CA PRO A 962 -60.60 -68.29 19.26
C PRO A 962 -59.17 -68.83 19.14
N LEU A 963 -58.89 -69.52 18.05
CA LEU A 963 -57.55 -69.92 17.64
C LEU A 963 -56.95 -68.88 16.68
N SER A 964 -55.64 -68.68 16.76
CA SER A 964 -54.87 -67.91 15.78
C SER A 964 -54.68 -68.71 14.47
N PRO A 965 -54.23 -68.08 13.37
CA PRO A 965 -53.92 -68.78 12.12
C PRO A 965 -52.88 -69.91 12.27
N GLU A 966 -51.97 -69.78 13.23
CA GLU A 966 -50.95 -70.77 13.60
C GLU A 966 -51.50 -71.89 14.51
N GLY A 967 -52.80 -71.85 14.85
CA GLY A 967 -53.44 -72.80 15.76
C GLY A 967 -53.17 -72.54 17.25
N SER A 968 -52.58 -71.40 17.61
CA SER A 968 -52.37 -71.04 19.02
C SER A 968 -53.66 -70.55 19.68
N LYS A 969 -53.81 -70.77 20.99
CA LYS A 969 -55.01 -70.39 21.74
C LYS A 969 -54.86 -68.99 22.36
N VAL A 970 -55.85 -68.13 22.12
CA VAL A 970 -55.96 -66.83 22.80
C VAL A 970 -56.19 -67.01 24.31
N LEU A 971 -55.28 -66.47 25.13
CA LEU A 971 -55.23 -66.75 26.57
C LEU A 971 -56.17 -65.89 27.44
N PHE A 972 -56.57 -64.70 26.99
CA PHE A 972 -57.30 -63.72 27.80
C PHE A 972 -58.83 -63.94 27.89
N CYS A 973 -59.38 -65.01 27.33
CA CYS A 973 -60.83 -65.23 27.33
C CYS A 973 -61.38 -65.68 28.69
N THR A 974 -62.54 -65.11 29.08
CA THR A 974 -63.11 -65.25 30.42
C THR A 974 -63.39 -66.70 30.81
N GLN A 975 -62.76 -67.18 31.87
CA GLN A 975 -63.04 -68.50 32.46
C GLN A 975 -64.43 -68.52 33.11
N ARG A 976 -65.16 -69.65 33.00
CA ARG A 976 -66.54 -69.80 33.51
C ARG A 976 -66.71 -71.12 34.25
N ILE A 977 -67.17 -71.06 35.49
CA ILE A 977 -67.32 -72.24 36.35
C ILE A 977 -68.75 -72.78 36.27
N TYR A 978 -68.90 -74.08 36.00
CA TYR A 978 -70.19 -74.79 36.02
C TYR A 978 -70.04 -76.09 36.83
N SER A 979 -71.01 -76.42 37.67
CA SER A 979 -71.14 -77.78 38.22
C SER A 979 -72.06 -78.63 37.37
N VAL A 980 -71.64 -79.88 37.16
CA VAL A 980 -72.30 -80.84 36.28
C VAL A 980 -72.76 -82.02 37.13
N SER A 981 -74.07 -82.20 37.27
CA SER A 981 -74.70 -83.27 38.06
C SER A 981 -75.51 -84.18 37.13
N CYS A 982 -75.62 -85.47 37.45
CA CYS A 982 -76.31 -86.44 36.59
C CYS A 982 -77.48 -87.10 37.32
N ALA A 983 -78.63 -87.18 36.64
CA ALA A 983 -79.82 -87.88 37.09
C ALA A 983 -79.95 -89.20 36.31
N GLY A 984 -79.44 -90.28 36.89
CA GLY A 984 -79.29 -91.57 36.20
C GLY A 984 -78.25 -91.51 35.08
N SER A 985 -78.32 -92.45 34.13
CA SER A 985 -77.32 -92.63 33.07
C SER A 985 -77.41 -91.64 31.90
N ASN A 986 -78.53 -90.92 31.77
CA ASN A 986 -78.92 -90.27 30.50
C ASN A 986 -79.13 -88.75 30.58
N LEU A 987 -79.32 -88.16 31.78
CA LEU A 987 -79.68 -86.74 31.92
C LEU A 987 -78.66 -85.97 32.76
N VAL A 988 -77.94 -85.07 32.10
CA VAL A 988 -76.94 -84.18 32.71
C VAL A 988 -77.59 -82.83 33.03
N THR A 989 -77.69 -82.49 34.31
CA THR A 989 -78.09 -81.16 34.78
C THR A 989 -76.86 -80.29 34.99
N VAL A 990 -76.90 -79.05 34.49
CA VAL A 990 -75.74 -78.16 34.51
C VAL A 990 -76.11 -76.81 35.15
N ILE A 991 -75.34 -76.42 36.17
CA ILE A 991 -75.58 -75.22 36.96
C ILE A 991 -74.35 -74.31 36.87
N TYR A 992 -74.52 -73.11 36.33
CA TYR A 992 -73.48 -72.08 36.34
C TYR A 992 -73.20 -71.62 37.77
N ARG A 993 -71.94 -71.70 38.21
CA ARG A 993 -71.47 -71.33 39.56
C ARG A 993 -70.71 -70.00 39.60
N GLY A 994 -70.50 -69.34 38.46
CA GLY A 994 -69.94 -68.00 38.47
C GLY A 994 -70.84 -67.01 39.22
N LYS A 995 -70.22 -66.03 39.90
CA LYS A 995 -70.96 -64.90 40.47
C LYS A 995 -71.81 -64.26 39.36
N ARG A 996 -73.09 -63.99 39.63
CA ARG A 996 -73.77 -62.92 38.89
C ARG A 996 -73.10 -61.62 39.31
N CYS A 997 -72.54 -60.87 38.37
CA CYS A 997 -72.49 -59.43 38.57
C CYS A 997 -73.94 -58.97 38.66
N VAL A 998 -74.29 -58.30 39.75
CA VAL A 998 -75.42 -57.39 39.78
C VAL A 998 -74.81 -56.07 39.34
N ASP A 999 -75.19 -55.66 38.13
CA ASP A 999 -74.82 -54.44 37.42
C ASP A 999 -73.31 -54.09 37.42
#